data_AF-A0AAJ7UBD2-F1
#
_entry.id   AF-A0AAJ7UBD2-F1
#
_cell.length_a   1.000
_cell.length_b   1.000
_cell.length_c   1.000
_cell.angle_alpha   90.00
_cell.angle_beta   90.00
_cell.angle_gamma   90.00
#
_symmetry.space_group_name_H-M   'P 1'
#
loop_
_entity.id
_entity.type
_entity.pdbx_description
1 polymer ?
#
loop_
_entity_poly.entity_id
_entity_poly.type
_entity_poly.pdbx_seq_one_letter_code
_entity_poly.pdbx_strand_id
1 'polypeptide(L)'
;MSGGPICSRFFSVTPLNCKAKSRGALRKYAALAGSVLAGGCVFVTYEAASLRLALQIRTAAVDVEKLKSYIYIDTEPPLPLGNQGLPERVRAGLHRLRRRLYEATLGRLWKPLDDILPGANEDDRRLWQLLQKSRSAQRSERLQAVQELASAHHWPDYQYRNVAQASDARTLVGLARSRDVDLRFFLPPAPPLRSDTGPSPALAEELRALVAALPQRSEDSCLHYFTSLALRDGYEHVEAQRDGPGCFETSEFLYAQTLSSLAPERAEAFCLHALLHHSMVPGHGKLMVDRGALRLLLRLYLARRDPAHKAQRRVTRILGNLAACPELHGQIHQSGWLRLLVEMSQSPQVVQACHAARALANLDRETAHGTLVDGMFLLYPLHRSSEEVSADVLFVHGLLGGGFKTWRQQDVEAAPPKEGPESEAYTHCWPKAWLAPDCPGIRILSLDYDTHLSDWKTKCPAEQHRRSLASRSVEMLEKLRLAGVGDRPLVWVAHSMGGLLVKKMLSDAERLPEFRQVVEQTHGVVFYSVPHRGSRLAELSRNVGYLLFPSVEVKELGRDSPRLKELHAAFTALVQRRRLRVLSFGETRATPVHGLIRMLVVPLHSSDPGVGQFVALDVNHLNVCKPPSRDSLLYQRTMSFIRDCVNEGRAEGGNNGGGGGGSLT
;
A
#
# COMPACT_ATOMS: atom_id res chain seq x y z
N MET A 1 -36.85 -15.26 11.81
CA MET A 1 -37.13 -16.70 12.01
C MET A 1 -37.00 -17.41 10.68
N SER A 2 -35.94 -18.19 10.52
CA SER A 2 -35.76 -19.35 9.62
C SER A 2 -34.29 -19.75 9.76
N GLY A 3 -33.98 -20.35 10.92
CA GLY A 3 -32.62 -20.80 11.25
C GLY A 3 -32.27 -22.05 10.45
N GLY A 4 -31.24 -21.97 9.62
CA GLY A 4 -30.68 -23.15 8.94
C GLY A 4 -30.08 -24.13 9.95
N PRO A 5 -30.32 -25.44 9.83
CA PRO A 5 -30.03 -26.44 10.88
C PRO A 5 -28.57 -26.93 10.93
N ILE A 6 -27.63 -26.31 10.21
CA ILE A 6 -26.31 -26.92 9.98
C ILE A 6 -25.29 -26.57 11.09
N CYS A 7 -25.44 -25.43 11.76
CA CYS A 7 -24.49 -25.01 12.80
C CYS A 7 -24.73 -25.67 14.17
N SER A 8 -25.90 -26.27 14.41
CA SER A 8 -26.22 -26.93 15.68
C SER A 8 -25.56 -28.30 15.87
N ARG A 9 -25.13 -28.96 14.78
CA ARG A 9 -24.51 -30.30 14.84
C ARG A 9 -23.01 -30.30 15.09
N PHE A 10 -22.30 -29.20 14.90
CA PHE A 10 -20.85 -29.14 15.15
C PHE A 10 -20.48 -28.94 16.63
N PHE A 11 -21.43 -28.53 17.48
CA PHE A 11 -21.19 -28.27 18.91
C PHE A 11 -22.06 -29.11 19.87
N SER A 12 -22.88 -30.05 19.38
CA SER A 12 -23.59 -30.98 20.25
C SER A 12 -22.69 -32.17 20.64
N VAL A 13 -21.80 -31.97 21.60
CA VAL A 13 -21.35 -33.09 22.43
C VAL A 13 -22.42 -33.28 23.50
N THR A 14 -23.40 -34.14 23.21
CA THR A 14 -24.30 -34.67 24.23
C THR A 14 -23.48 -35.37 25.30
N PRO A 15 -23.70 -35.11 26.61
CA PRO A 15 -23.05 -35.87 27.65
C PRO A 15 -23.55 -37.31 27.59
N LEU A 16 -22.65 -38.25 27.30
CA LEU A 16 -22.93 -39.69 27.41
C LEU A 16 -23.23 -40.01 28.88
N ASN A 17 -24.52 -40.18 29.17
CA ASN A 17 -25.04 -40.60 30.46
C ASN A 17 -24.93 -42.13 30.56
N CYS A 18 -23.78 -42.65 30.97
CA CYS A 18 -23.62 -44.09 31.24
C CYS A 18 -24.00 -44.42 32.68
N LYS A 19 -25.27 -44.76 32.91
CA LYS A 19 -25.68 -45.55 34.09
C LYS A 19 -25.23 -47.00 33.89
N ALA A 20 -24.55 -47.52 34.90
CA ALA A 20 -24.02 -48.87 34.99
C ALA A 20 -25.06 -49.97 34.72
N LYS A 21 -24.66 -51.03 33.98
CA LYS A 21 -25.18 -52.39 34.17
C LYS A 21 -24.11 -53.44 33.81
N SER A 22 -24.10 -54.48 34.65
CA SER A 22 -23.38 -55.76 34.63
C SER A 22 -21.84 -55.77 34.71
N ARG A 23 -21.38 -55.90 35.96
CA ARG A 23 -20.14 -56.59 36.34
C ARG A 23 -20.24 -58.06 35.91
N GLY A 24 -19.48 -58.48 34.89
CA GLY A 24 -19.44 -59.90 34.50
C GLY A 24 -18.49 -60.26 33.36
N ALA A 25 -18.22 -59.34 32.42
CA ALA A 25 -17.46 -59.66 31.21
C ALA A 25 -16.06 -59.02 31.11
N LEU A 26 -15.52 -58.46 32.20
CA LEU A 26 -14.27 -57.68 32.18
C LEU A 26 -13.06 -58.38 32.82
N ARG A 27 -13.08 -59.72 32.89
CA ARG A 27 -12.01 -60.50 33.54
C ARG A 27 -11.16 -61.35 32.60
N LYS A 28 -11.35 -61.27 31.27
CA LYS A 28 -10.54 -62.03 30.29
C LYS A 28 -9.71 -61.21 29.29
N TYR A 29 -9.75 -59.87 29.35
CA TYR A 29 -8.87 -59.01 28.54
C TYR A 29 -7.90 -58.14 29.35
N ALA A 30 -7.78 -58.38 30.66
CA ALA A 30 -6.98 -57.55 31.58
C ALA A 30 -5.54 -58.04 31.82
N ALA A 31 -5.00 -58.96 31.01
CA ALA A 31 -3.67 -59.54 31.26
C ALA A 31 -2.58 -59.14 30.25
N LEU A 32 -2.87 -58.39 29.19
CA LEU A 32 -1.84 -58.04 28.18
C LEU A 32 -1.84 -56.58 27.69
N ALA A 33 -2.69 -55.70 28.22
CA ALA A 33 -2.79 -54.29 27.79
C ALA A 33 -2.63 -53.27 28.93
N GLY A 34 -2.06 -53.71 30.07
CA GLY A 34 -2.02 -52.91 31.32
C GLY A 34 -0.92 -51.85 31.39
N SER A 35 0.10 -51.89 30.53
CA SER A 35 1.30 -51.04 30.68
C SER A 35 1.52 -50.01 29.56
N VAL A 36 0.73 -50.01 28.48
CA VAL A 36 0.93 -49.10 27.33
C VAL A 36 -0.16 -48.02 27.21
N LEU A 37 -1.38 -48.24 27.74
CA LEU A 37 -2.49 -47.29 27.60
C LEU A 37 -2.49 -46.17 28.65
N ALA A 38 -1.88 -46.37 29.82
CA ALA A 38 -1.85 -45.35 30.87
C ALA A 38 -0.97 -44.15 30.46
N GLY A 39 0.21 -44.39 29.87
CA GLY A 39 1.11 -43.32 29.41
C GLY A 39 0.56 -42.56 28.20
N GLY A 40 -0.03 -43.27 27.23
CA GLY A 40 -0.58 -42.66 26.01
C GLY A 40 -1.85 -41.84 26.25
N CYS A 41 -2.78 -42.34 27.07
CA CYS A 41 -4.01 -41.61 27.40
C CYS A 41 -3.73 -40.40 28.31
N VAL A 42 -2.78 -40.51 29.25
CA VAL A 42 -2.37 -39.37 30.09
C VAL A 42 -1.63 -38.31 29.26
N PHE A 43 -0.84 -38.72 28.27
CA PHE A 43 -0.16 -37.76 27.37
C PHE A 43 -1.16 -37.05 26.45
N VAL A 44 -2.16 -37.75 25.90
CA VAL A 44 -3.20 -37.14 25.07
C VAL A 44 -4.14 -36.25 25.90
N THR A 45 -4.47 -36.62 27.13
CA THR A 45 -5.28 -35.76 28.01
C THR A 45 -4.49 -34.58 28.53
N TYR A 46 -3.19 -34.73 28.82
CA TYR A 46 -2.30 -33.64 29.18
C TYR A 46 -2.08 -32.67 28.01
N GLU A 47 -1.85 -33.17 26.80
CA GLU A 47 -1.72 -32.34 25.60
C GLU A 47 -3.06 -31.69 25.24
N ALA A 48 -4.21 -32.36 25.37
CA ALA A 48 -5.53 -31.76 25.14
C ALA A 48 -5.91 -30.74 26.23
N ALA A 49 -5.55 -30.98 27.48
CA ALA A 49 -5.72 -30.02 28.57
C ALA A 49 -4.78 -28.83 28.42
N SER A 50 -3.53 -29.06 28.00
CA SER A 50 -2.55 -28.03 27.68
C SER A 50 -2.97 -27.23 26.46
N LEU A 51 -3.59 -27.86 25.46
CA LEU A 51 -4.20 -27.19 24.30
C LEU A 51 -5.41 -26.36 24.73
N ARG A 52 -6.22 -26.84 25.67
CA ARG A 52 -7.38 -26.13 26.23
C ARG A 52 -6.97 -24.95 27.11
N LEU A 53 -5.85 -25.09 27.85
CA LEU A 53 -5.20 -24.02 28.60
C LEU A 53 -4.48 -23.02 27.69
N ALA A 54 -3.86 -23.49 26.59
CA ALA A 54 -3.14 -22.64 25.64
C ALA A 54 -4.06 -21.93 24.64
N LEU A 55 -5.22 -22.51 24.30
CA LEU A 55 -6.17 -21.92 23.38
C LEU A 55 -7.14 -20.97 24.08
N GLN A 56 -7.30 -21.02 25.41
CA GLN A 56 -8.22 -20.20 26.23
C GLN A 56 -9.39 -19.57 25.45
N ILE A 57 -10.08 -20.37 24.64
CA ILE A 57 -11.25 -19.90 23.92
C ILE A 57 -12.30 -19.77 25.00
N ARG A 58 -12.62 -18.54 25.40
CA ARG A 58 -13.72 -18.28 26.33
C ARG A 58 -14.97 -18.90 25.72
N THR A 59 -15.40 -20.06 26.22
CA THR A 59 -16.63 -20.72 25.76
C THR A 59 -17.83 -19.79 25.93
N ALA A 60 -17.82 -18.95 26.97
CA ALA A 60 -18.79 -17.87 27.15
C ALA A 60 -18.75 -16.82 26.02
N ALA A 61 -17.58 -16.49 25.46
CA ALA A 61 -17.49 -15.60 24.30
C ALA A 61 -18.08 -16.27 23.05
N VAL A 62 -17.82 -17.56 22.84
CA VAL A 62 -18.44 -18.34 21.75
C VAL A 62 -19.96 -18.40 21.93
N ASP A 63 -20.46 -18.58 23.16
CA ASP A 63 -21.91 -18.59 23.44
C ASP A 63 -22.58 -17.22 23.25
N VAL A 64 -21.86 -16.13 23.54
CA VAL A 64 -22.30 -14.75 23.24
C VAL A 64 -22.25 -14.45 21.74
N GLU A 65 -21.22 -14.91 21.04
CA GLU A 65 -21.04 -14.74 19.59
C GLU A 65 -21.97 -15.64 18.77
N LYS A 66 -22.46 -16.78 19.30
CA LYS A 66 -23.44 -17.67 18.65
C LYS A 66 -24.72 -16.97 18.21
N LEU A 67 -25.11 -15.89 18.90
CA LEU A 67 -26.30 -15.10 18.58
C LEU A 67 -26.03 -13.99 17.56
N LYS A 68 -24.77 -13.75 17.21
CA LYS A 68 -24.37 -12.73 16.24
C LYS A 68 -24.27 -13.32 14.84
N SER A 69 -24.40 -12.47 13.82
CA SER A 69 -24.25 -12.88 12.42
C SER A 69 -22.81 -13.24 12.04
N TYR A 70 -21.83 -12.91 12.88
CA TYR A 70 -20.41 -13.18 12.70
C TYR A 70 -19.83 -13.70 14.01
N ILE A 71 -18.88 -14.63 13.92
CA ILE A 71 -18.16 -15.17 15.07
C ILE A 71 -16.75 -14.60 15.03
N TYR A 72 -16.42 -13.72 15.97
CA TYR A 72 -15.04 -13.27 16.18
C TYR A 72 -14.41 -14.12 17.28
N ILE A 73 -13.29 -14.78 16.97
CA ILE A 73 -12.52 -15.53 17.96
C ILE A 73 -11.37 -14.64 18.41
N ASP A 74 -11.54 -13.97 19.55
CA ASP A 74 -10.44 -13.29 20.22
C ASP A 74 -9.49 -14.35 20.81
N THR A 75 -8.33 -14.50 20.18
CA THR A 75 -7.19 -15.12 20.87
C THR A 75 -6.49 -14.01 21.65
N GLU A 76 -6.86 -13.82 22.92
CA GLU A 76 -6.01 -13.02 23.81
C GLU A 76 -4.60 -13.66 23.80
N PRO A 77 -3.51 -12.86 23.75
CA PRO A 77 -2.19 -13.40 24.03
C PRO A 77 -2.27 -14.06 25.41
N PRO A 78 -1.70 -15.26 25.60
CA PRO A 78 -1.76 -15.92 26.89
C PRO A 78 -1.25 -14.94 27.94
N LEU A 79 -2.03 -14.77 29.02
CA LEU A 79 -1.63 -14.04 30.21
C LEU A 79 -0.15 -14.34 30.50
N PRO A 80 0.68 -13.34 30.84
CA PRO A 80 2.03 -13.62 31.29
C PRO A 80 1.91 -14.38 32.61
N LEU A 81 1.90 -15.72 32.54
CA LEU A 81 2.21 -16.55 33.69
C LEU A 81 3.62 -16.14 34.10
N GLY A 82 3.71 -15.56 35.29
CA GLY A 82 4.94 -15.03 35.85
C GLY A 82 6.09 -16.02 35.69
N ASN A 83 7.20 -15.51 35.17
CA ASN A 83 8.56 -16.06 35.20
C ASN A 83 8.72 -17.49 35.72
N GLN A 84 8.29 -18.48 34.93
CA GLN A 84 8.94 -19.79 34.87
C GLN A 84 9.01 -20.18 33.39
N GLY A 85 10.21 -20.07 32.82
CA GLY A 85 10.45 -20.25 31.40
C GLY A 85 10.08 -21.65 30.93
N LEU A 86 9.09 -21.75 30.05
CA LEU A 86 8.88 -22.94 29.24
C LEU A 86 10.13 -23.16 28.36
N PRO A 87 10.81 -24.32 28.45
CA PRO A 87 11.99 -24.61 27.64
C PRO A 87 11.68 -24.50 26.15
N GLU A 88 12.61 -23.99 25.34
CA GLU A 88 12.42 -23.79 23.88
C GLU A 88 11.95 -25.05 23.14
N ARG A 89 12.32 -26.24 23.65
CA ARG A 89 11.84 -27.53 23.15
C ARG A 89 10.32 -27.70 23.27
N VAL A 90 9.71 -27.17 24.33
CA VAL A 90 8.25 -27.20 24.54
C VAL A 90 7.56 -26.21 23.62
N ARG A 91 8.16 -25.04 23.37
CA ARG A 91 7.64 -24.05 22.40
C ARG A 91 7.70 -24.59 20.97
N ALA A 92 8.79 -25.27 20.59
CA ALA A 92 8.93 -25.97 19.32
C ALA A 92 8.00 -27.20 19.23
N GLY A 93 7.76 -27.88 20.36
CA GLY A 93 6.77 -28.95 20.51
C GLY A 93 5.35 -28.46 20.23
N LEU A 94 4.92 -27.39 20.89
CA LEU A 94 3.62 -26.74 20.72
C LEU A 94 3.44 -26.18 19.31
N HIS A 95 4.47 -25.61 18.67
CA HIS A 95 4.40 -25.20 17.26
C HIS A 95 4.22 -26.40 16.32
N ARG A 96 4.93 -27.51 16.55
CA ARG A 96 4.76 -28.75 15.77
C ARG A 96 3.39 -29.39 16.01
N LEU A 97 2.88 -29.33 17.24
CA LEU A 97 1.59 -29.91 17.61
C LEU A 97 0.43 -29.04 17.11
N ARG A 98 0.55 -27.70 17.17
CA ARG A 98 -0.37 -26.76 16.52
C ARG A 98 -0.41 -26.99 15.02
N ARG A 99 0.75 -27.14 14.38
CA ARG A 99 0.84 -27.46 12.95
C ARG A 99 0.21 -28.82 12.63
N ARG A 100 0.51 -29.87 13.41
CA ARG A 100 -0.10 -31.20 13.26
C ARG A 100 -1.60 -31.22 13.55
N LEU A 101 -2.09 -30.41 14.49
CA LEU A 101 -3.51 -30.26 14.77
C LEU A 101 -4.20 -29.49 13.67
N TYR A 102 -3.59 -28.43 13.14
CA TYR A 102 -4.08 -27.73 11.95
C TYR A 102 -4.10 -28.68 10.74
N GLU A 103 -3.03 -29.45 10.52
CA GLU A 103 -2.92 -30.45 9.46
C GLU A 103 -3.89 -31.64 9.68
N ALA A 104 -4.23 -32.00 10.92
CA ALA A 104 -5.15 -33.09 11.25
C ALA A 104 -6.62 -32.65 11.29
N THR A 105 -6.94 -31.41 11.67
CA THR A 105 -8.27 -30.82 11.50
C THR A 105 -8.55 -30.51 10.04
N LEU A 106 -7.53 -30.06 9.29
CA LEU A 106 -7.58 -30.05 7.83
C LEU A 106 -7.76 -31.49 7.32
N GLY A 107 -6.95 -32.47 7.70
CA GLY A 107 -7.10 -33.86 7.24
C GLY A 107 -8.45 -34.52 7.52
N ARG A 108 -9.18 -34.11 8.57
CA ARG A 108 -10.55 -34.59 8.87
C ARG A 108 -11.66 -33.81 8.14
N LEU A 109 -11.37 -32.61 7.62
CA LEU A 109 -12.23 -31.86 6.69
C LEU A 109 -12.11 -32.38 5.24
N TRP A 110 -11.24 -33.36 4.98
CA TRP A 110 -10.94 -33.93 3.66
C TRP A 110 -11.52 -35.33 3.48
N LYS A 111 -12.68 -35.60 4.07
CA LYS A 111 -13.55 -36.66 3.54
C LYS A 111 -14.14 -36.18 2.20
N PRO A 112 -14.51 -37.08 1.28
CA PRO A 112 -15.31 -36.71 0.12
C PRO A 112 -16.46 -35.82 0.58
N LEU A 113 -16.73 -34.70 -0.12
CA LEU A 113 -17.73 -33.71 0.29
C LEU A 113 -19.12 -34.34 0.55
N ASP A 114 -19.37 -35.48 -0.10
CA ASP A 114 -20.53 -36.35 0.06
C ASP A 114 -20.74 -36.90 1.49
N ASP A 115 -19.66 -37.11 2.25
CA ASP A 115 -19.72 -37.59 3.64
C ASP A 115 -19.97 -36.46 4.66
N ILE A 116 -19.64 -35.21 4.31
CA ILE A 116 -19.66 -34.05 5.22
C ILE A 116 -20.99 -33.30 5.14
N LEU A 117 -21.62 -33.26 3.96
CA LEU A 117 -22.88 -32.54 3.71
C LEU A 117 -23.91 -33.42 2.99
N PRO A 118 -24.44 -34.47 3.65
CA PRO A 118 -25.59 -35.20 3.13
C PRO A 118 -26.82 -34.26 3.09
N GLY A 119 -27.20 -33.82 1.89
CA GLY A 119 -28.38 -32.96 1.63
C GLY A 119 -28.10 -31.48 1.35
N ALA A 120 -26.85 -31.06 1.13
CA ALA A 120 -26.57 -29.68 0.70
C ALA A 120 -26.93 -29.45 -0.78
N ASN A 121 -27.47 -28.26 -1.09
CA ASN A 121 -27.74 -27.83 -2.47
C ASN A 121 -26.45 -27.82 -3.30
N GLU A 122 -26.58 -27.98 -4.63
CA GLU A 122 -25.43 -27.98 -5.55
C GLU A 122 -24.55 -26.73 -5.41
N ASP A 123 -25.16 -25.56 -5.16
CA ASP A 123 -24.45 -24.30 -4.94
C ASP A 123 -23.56 -24.33 -3.69
N ASP A 124 -24.06 -24.89 -2.58
CA ASP A 124 -23.29 -25.01 -1.34
C ASP A 124 -22.11 -25.99 -1.54
N ARG A 125 -22.32 -27.08 -2.29
CA ARG A 125 -21.25 -28.03 -2.64
C ARG A 125 -20.17 -27.36 -3.48
N ARG A 126 -20.58 -26.59 -4.51
CA ARG A 126 -19.67 -25.84 -5.37
C ARG A 126 -18.84 -24.83 -4.58
N LEU A 127 -19.46 -24.11 -3.64
CA LEU A 127 -18.77 -23.18 -2.75
C LEU A 127 -17.64 -23.86 -1.95
N TRP A 128 -17.94 -24.99 -1.31
CA TRP A 128 -16.93 -25.71 -0.52
C TRP A 128 -15.83 -26.33 -1.39
N GLN A 129 -16.16 -26.80 -2.59
CA GLN A 129 -15.16 -27.25 -3.57
C GLN A 129 -14.23 -26.09 -3.98
N LEU A 130 -14.76 -24.89 -4.22
CA LEU A 130 -13.95 -23.71 -4.54
C LEU A 130 -13.05 -23.30 -3.37
N LEU A 131 -13.56 -23.31 -2.13
CA LEU A 131 -12.74 -23.08 -0.93
C LEU A 131 -11.64 -24.13 -0.75
N GLN A 132 -11.91 -25.38 -1.11
CA GLN A 132 -10.89 -26.43 -1.06
C GLN A 132 -9.82 -26.18 -2.14
N LYS A 133 -10.23 -25.86 -3.37
CA LYS A 133 -9.31 -25.54 -4.48
C LYS A 133 -8.49 -24.27 -4.21
N SER A 134 -9.04 -23.25 -3.53
CA SER A 134 -8.31 -22.04 -3.16
C SER A 134 -7.15 -22.31 -2.18
N ARG A 135 -7.14 -23.50 -1.56
CA ARG A 135 -6.10 -23.98 -0.64
C ARG A 135 -5.20 -25.07 -1.25
N SER A 136 -5.38 -25.39 -2.53
CA SER A 136 -4.56 -26.38 -3.22
C SER A 136 -3.07 -26.03 -3.17
N ALA A 137 -2.20 -27.03 -3.28
CA ALA A 137 -0.76 -26.82 -3.45
C ALA A 137 -0.44 -26.19 -4.83
N GLN A 138 -1.27 -26.43 -5.85
CA GLN A 138 -1.07 -25.93 -7.20
C GLN A 138 -1.49 -24.46 -7.32
N ARG A 139 -0.61 -23.61 -7.88
CA ARG A 139 -0.87 -22.18 -8.03
C ARG A 139 -2.01 -21.87 -8.99
N SER A 140 -2.06 -22.55 -10.13
CA SER A 140 -3.12 -22.40 -11.14
C SER A 140 -4.50 -22.66 -10.56
N GLU A 141 -4.68 -23.80 -9.88
CA GLU A 141 -5.95 -24.18 -9.25
C GLU A 141 -6.42 -23.16 -8.21
N ARG A 142 -5.49 -22.64 -7.38
CA ARG A 142 -5.82 -21.61 -6.39
C ARG A 142 -6.29 -20.31 -7.04
N LEU A 143 -5.56 -19.83 -8.05
CA LEU A 143 -5.89 -18.59 -8.74
C LEU A 143 -7.24 -18.70 -9.45
N GLN A 144 -7.48 -19.81 -10.14
CA GLN A 144 -8.76 -20.08 -10.78
C GLN A 144 -9.91 -20.12 -9.77
N ALA A 145 -9.73 -20.83 -8.64
CA ALA A 145 -10.77 -20.91 -7.62
C ALA A 145 -11.11 -19.54 -7.01
N VAL A 146 -10.10 -18.71 -6.73
CA VAL A 146 -10.33 -17.33 -6.24
C VAL A 146 -11.04 -16.47 -7.28
N GLN A 147 -10.69 -16.60 -8.56
CA GLN A 147 -11.35 -15.89 -9.64
C GLN A 147 -12.82 -16.30 -9.78
N GLU A 148 -13.11 -17.60 -9.72
CA GLU A 148 -14.48 -18.12 -9.73
C GLU A 148 -15.28 -17.63 -8.51
N LEU A 149 -14.69 -17.65 -7.31
CA LEU A 149 -15.31 -17.09 -6.10
C LEU A 149 -15.61 -15.59 -6.24
N ALA A 150 -14.68 -14.81 -6.78
CA ALA A 150 -14.86 -13.37 -6.96
C ALA A 150 -15.96 -13.03 -7.98
N SER A 151 -16.16 -13.86 -9.01
CA SER A 151 -17.21 -13.69 -10.03
C SER A 151 -18.62 -14.02 -9.53
N ALA A 152 -18.76 -14.54 -8.31
CA ALA A 152 -20.06 -14.89 -7.74
C ALA A 152 -20.76 -13.65 -7.16
N HIS A 153 -21.75 -13.12 -7.89
CA HIS A 153 -22.53 -11.95 -7.46
C HIS A 153 -23.96 -12.27 -7.00
N HIS A 154 -24.39 -13.52 -7.06
CA HIS A 154 -25.81 -13.90 -6.88
C HIS A 154 -26.02 -14.85 -5.70
N TRP A 155 -25.03 -14.94 -4.81
CA TRP A 155 -25.13 -15.84 -3.67
C TRP A 155 -26.04 -15.25 -2.58
N PRO A 156 -26.81 -16.08 -1.87
CA PRO A 156 -27.45 -15.66 -0.64
C PRO A 156 -26.41 -15.22 0.40
N ASP A 157 -26.78 -14.22 1.20
CA ASP A 157 -25.94 -13.60 2.23
C ASP A 157 -25.16 -14.58 3.12
N TYR A 158 -25.76 -15.71 3.47
CA TYR A 158 -25.12 -16.70 4.34
C TYR A 158 -23.92 -17.38 3.68
N GLN A 159 -23.92 -17.55 2.35
CA GLN A 159 -22.81 -18.16 1.61
C GLN A 159 -21.59 -17.24 1.62
N TYR A 160 -21.77 -15.93 1.38
CA TYR A 160 -20.69 -14.96 1.54
C TYR A 160 -20.09 -14.98 2.95
N ARG A 161 -20.94 -15.07 3.98
CA ARG A 161 -20.49 -15.17 5.38
C ARG A 161 -19.73 -16.46 5.67
N ASN A 162 -20.17 -17.58 5.11
CA ASN A 162 -19.46 -18.86 5.23
C ASN A 162 -18.08 -18.76 4.61
N VAL A 163 -17.95 -18.19 3.41
CA VAL A 163 -16.64 -17.94 2.79
C VAL A 163 -15.80 -16.99 3.63
N ALA A 164 -16.37 -15.89 4.13
CA ALA A 164 -15.65 -14.93 4.95
C ALA A 164 -15.08 -15.54 6.24
N GLN A 165 -15.82 -16.43 6.89
CA GLN A 165 -15.37 -17.13 8.11
C GLN A 165 -14.43 -18.30 7.82
N ALA A 166 -14.66 -19.01 6.71
CA ALA A 166 -13.92 -20.22 6.38
C ALA A 166 -12.63 -19.94 5.62
N SER A 167 -12.45 -18.78 4.97
CA SER A 167 -11.28 -18.48 4.14
C SER A 167 -10.03 -18.19 4.96
N ASP A 168 -8.88 -18.61 4.43
CA ASP A 168 -7.58 -18.24 4.97
C ASP A 168 -7.13 -16.86 4.42
N ALA A 169 -6.12 -16.26 5.07
CA ALA A 169 -5.64 -14.92 4.73
C ALA A 169 -5.23 -14.79 3.26
N ARG A 170 -4.62 -15.84 2.67
CA ARG A 170 -4.19 -15.83 1.27
C ARG A 170 -5.38 -15.76 0.31
N THR A 171 -6.40 -16.61 0.53
CA THR A 171 -7.63 -16.61 -0.27
C THR A 171 -8.32 -15.25 -0.17
N LEU A 172 -8.45 -14.70 1.03
CA LEU A 172 -9.08 -13.39 1.24
C LEU A 172 -8.29 -12.25 0.58
N VAL A 173 -6.96 -12.23 0.66
CA VAL A 173 -6.14 -11.24 -0.07
C VAL A 173 -6.32 -11.40 -1.58
N GLY A 174 -6.46 -12.63 -2.08
CA GLY A 174 -6.77 -12.87 -3.49
C GLY A 174 -8.12 -12.33 -3.92
N LEU A 175 -9.16 -12.54 -3.10
CA LEU A 175 -10.48 -11.94 -3.30
C LEU A 175 -10.38 -10.40 -3.26
N ALA A 176 -9.64 -9.84 -2.30
CA ALA A 176 -9.44 -8.39 -2.15
C ALA A 176 -8.72 -7.76 -3.35
N ARG A 177 -7.92 -8.56 -4.07
CA ARG A 177 -7.24 -8.19 -5.31
C ARG A 177 -8.01 -8.67 -6.56
N SER A 178 -9.28 -9.05 -6.46
CA SER A 178 -10.10 -9.42 -7.61
C SER A 178 -10.98 -8.25 -8.06
N ARG A 179 -11.31 -8.19 -9.36
CA ARG A 179 -12.21 -7.16 -9.91
C ARG A 179 -13.60 -7.34 -9.34
N ASP A 180 -14.26 -6.22 -9.00
CA ASP A 180 -15.67 -6.15 -8.59
C ASP A 180 -16.07 -7.10 -7.44
N VAL A 181 -15.12 -7.40 -6.55
CA VAL A 181 -15.35 -8.31 -5.41
C VAL A 181 -16.42 -7.73 -4.46
N ASP A 182 -17.34 -8.59 -4.02
CA ASP A 182 -18.36 -8.23 -3.05
C ASP A 182 -17.77 -8.08 -1.63
N LEU A 183 -18.04 -6.96 -0.96
CA LEU A 183 -17.54 -6.68 0.39
C LEU A 183 -18.03 -7.69 1.46
N ARG A 184 -19.10 -8.43 1.20
CA ARG A 184 -19.64 -9.49 2.08
C ARG A 184 -18.70 -10.69 2.21
N PHE A 185 -17.73 -10.86 1.32
CA PHE A 185 -16.64 -11.85 1.48
C PHE A 185 -15.67 -11.52 2.62
N PHE A 186 -15.73 -10.31 3.18
CA PHE A 186 -14.86 -9.89 4.26
C PHE A 186 -15.65 -9.64 5.53
N LEU A 187 -15.16 -10.23 6.62
CA LEU A 187 -15.70 -9.98 7.95
C LEU A 187 -15.61 -8.47 8.26
N PRO A 188 -16.68 -7.85 8.80
CA PRO A 188 -16.60 -6.49 9.25
C PRO A 188 -15.55 -6.33 10.37
N PRO A 189 -15.09 -5.10 10.65
CA PRO A 189 -14.30 -4.84 11.84
C PRO A 189 -15.06 -5.35 13.07
N ALA A 190 -14.36 -6.05 13.98
CA ALA A 190 -14.97 -6.52 15.21
C ALA A 190 -15.57 -5.32 15.97
N PRO A 191 -16.81 -5.42 16.48
CA PRO A 191 -17.39 -4.35 17.28
C PRO A 191 -16.52 -4.08 18.51
N PRO A 192 -16.38 -2.81 18.95
CA PRO A 192 -15.59 -2.48 20.12
C PRO A 192 -16.07 -3.28 21.33
N LEU A 193 -15.13 -3.88 22.06
CA LEU A 193 -15.42 -4.66 23.27
C LEU A 193 -16.15 -3.76 24.28
N ARG A 194 -17.21 -4.30 24.91
CA ARG A 194 -18.13 -3.61 25.83
C ARG A 194 -17.49 -2.95 27.07
N SER A 195 -16.18 -3.05 27.27
CA SER A 195 -15.45 -2.30 28.31
C SER A 195 -15.20 -0.82 27.95
N ASP A 196 -15.50 -0.40 26.72
CA ASP A 196 -15.37 1.00 26.26
C ASP A 196 -16.51 1.94 26.75
N THR A 197 -17.24 1.57 27.81
CA THR A 197 -18.34 2.38 28.38
C THR A 197 -17.92 3.32 29.51
N GLY A 198 -16.62 3.44 29.81
CA GLY A 198 -16.09 4.57 30.57
C GLY A 198 -15.88 5.78 29.66
N PRO A 199 -15.72 7.01 30.18
CA PRO A 199 -15.23 8.11 29.37
C PRO A 199 -13.86 7.69 28.81
N SER A 200 -13.83 7.34 27.52
CA SER A 200 -12.59 6.97 26.84
C SER A 200 -11.58 8.09 27.12
N PRO A 201 -10.33 7.79 27.53
CA PRO A 201 -9.26 8.75 27.30
C PRO A 201 -9.40 9.19 25.83
N ALA A 202 -9.33 10.50 25.58
CA ALA A 202 -9.52 11.00 24.22
C ALA A 202 -8.58 10.19 23.31
N LEU A 203 -9.03 9.69 22.14
CA LEU A 203 -8.20 8.86 21.24
C LEU A 203 -6.78 9.45 21.02
N ALA A 204 -6.67 10.77 21.09
CA ALA A 204 -5.42 11.52 21.14
C ALA A 204 -4.44 11.09 22.26
N GLU A 205 -4.90 10.83 23.47
CA GLU A 205 -4.09 10.36 24.61
C GLU A 205 -3.61 8.92 24.41
N GLU A 206 -4.46 8.02 23.91
CA GLU A 206 -4.04 6.65 23.57
C GLU A 206 -2.99 6.67 22.46
N LEU A 207 -3.16 7.54 21.44
CA LEU A 207 -2.17 7.75 20.39
C LEU A 207 -0.86 8.29 20.94
N ARG A 208 -0.92 9.26 21.86
CA ARG A 208 0.26 9.81 22.51
C ARG A 208 0.98 8.77 23.37
N ALA A 209 0.25 7.96 24.12
CA ALA A 209 0.81 6.86 24.90
C ALA A 209 1.52 5.82 24.00
N LEU A 210 0.93 5.50 22.85
CA LEU A 210 1.57 4.64 21.85
C LEU A 210 2.87 5.26 21.33
N VAL A 211 2.87 6.55 20.98
CA VAL A 211 4.10 7.25 20.53
C VAL A 211 5.16 7.27 21.64
N ALA A 212 4.77 7.54 22.89
CA ALA A 212 5.67 7.56 24.04
C ALA A 212 6.34 6.19 24.30
N ALA A 213 5.64 5.10 23.97
CA ALA A 213 6.11 3.73 24.10
C ALA A 213 7.08 3.28 22.99
N LEU A 214 7.23 4.04 21.91
CA LEU A 214 8.14 3.74 20.80
C LEU A 214 9.54 4.33 21.04
N PRO A 215 10.59 3.83 20.36
CA PRO A 215 11.95 4.31 20.53
C PRO A 215 12.08 5.82 20.26
N GLN A 216 12.40 6.60 21.30
CA GLN A 216 12.48 8.06 21.20
C GLN A 216 13.85 8.56 20.69
N ARG A 217 14.89 7.74 20.86
CA ARG A 217 16.25 7.98 20.38
C ARG A 217 16.46 7.17 19.10
N SER A 218 16.62 7.86 17.99
CA SER A 218 16.95 7.28 16.69
C SER A 218 18.06 8.10 16.05
N GLU A 219 18.89 7.44 15.23
CA GLU A 219 19.84 8.13 14.36
C GLU A 219 19.13 9.07 13.37
N ASP A 220 17.87 8.78 13.03
CA ASP A 220 17.05 9.66 12.21
C ASP A 220 16.56 10.87 13.02
N SER A 221 17.20 12.01 12.77
CA SER A 221 16.88 13.33 13.29
C SER A 221 15.43 13.77 13.04
N CYS A 222 14.80 13.33 11.95
CA CYS A 222 13.43 13.71 11.62
C CYS A 222 12.42 12.90 12.44
N LEU A 223 12.69 11.61 12.62
CA LEU A 223 11.90 10.79 13.54
C LEU A 223 11.93 11.40 14.94
N HIS A 224 13.12 11.76 15.45
CA HIS A 224 13.24 12.41 16.76
C HIS A 224 12.43 13.71 16.83
N TYR A 225 12.54 14.59 15.83
CA TYR A 225 11.80 15.85 15.77
C TYR A 225 10.28 15.65 15.88
N PHE A 226 9.70 14.77 15.06
CA PHE A 226 8.25 14.54 15.06
C PHE A 226 7.76 13.83 16.32
N THR A 227 8.56 12.89 16.87
CA THR A 227 8.23 12.23 18.13
C THR A 227 8.27 13.22 19.29
N SER A 228 9.28 14.09 19.37
CA SER A 228 9.32 15.16 20.38
C SER A 228 8.16 16.12 20.24
N LEU A 229 7.77 16.49 19.02
CA LEU A 229 6.64 17.39 18.79
C LEU A 229 5.30 16.78 19.25
N ALA A 230 5.11 15.48 19.05
CA ALA A 230 3.92 14.76 19.52
C ALA A 230 3.86 14.65 21.06
N LEU A 231 5.01 14.63 21.73
CA LEU A 231 5.13 14.44 23.18
C LEU A 231 5.22 15.73 24.00
N ARG A 232 5.33 16.92 23.37
CA ARG A 232 5.33 18.20 24.09
C ARG A 232 3.97 18.47 24.75
N ASP A 233 4.00 18.82 26.03
CA ASP A 233 2.86 19.36 26.78
C ASP A 233 2.87 20.89 26.71
N GLY A 234 1.73 21.51 26.43
CA GLY A 234 1.59 22.95 26.24
C GLY A 234 1.64 23.38 24.77
N TYR A 235 0.46 23.65 24.21
CA TYR A 235 0.28 24.06 22.81
C TYR A 235 0.41 25.57 22.57
N GLU A 236 0.86 26.34 23.57
CA GLU A 236 0.84 27.81 23.56
C GLU A 236 2.10 28.47 22.96
N HIS A 237 3.19 27.73 22.73
CA HIS A 237 4.48 28.34 22.34
C HIS A 237 4.86 28.26 20.86
N VAL A 238 3.99 27.79 19.96
CA VAL A 238 4.31 27.75 18.52
C VAL A 238 3.98 29.06 17.80
N GLU A 239 3.21 29.97 18.41
CA GLU A 239 2.90 31.29 17.84
C GLU A 239 3.97 32.37 18.14
N ALA A 240 4.77 32.23 19.20
CA ALA A 240 5.69 33.28 19.66
C ALA A 240 6.98 33.47 18.81
N GLN A 241 7.09 32.83 17.64
CA GLN A 241 8.24 32.99 16.73
C GLN A 241 7.89 33.57 15.36
N ARG A 242 6.69 34.14 15.17
CA ARG A 242 6.27 34.74 13.90
C ARG A 242 5.59 36.11 14.04
N ASP A 243 6.20 37.01 14.81
CA ASP A 243 5.91 38.45 14.67
C ASP A 243 6.99 39.10 13.81
N GLY A 244 6.80 38.98 12.49
CA GLY A 244 7.44 39.82 11.47
C GLY A 244 6.34 40.43 10.61
N PRO A 245 6.31 41.75 10.39
CA PRO A 245 5.14 42.41 9.83
C PRO A 245 5.02 42.15 8.32
N GLY A 246 3.83 41.70 7.91
CA GLY A 246 3.35 41.81 6.53
C GLY A 246 3.45 40.53 5.69
N CYS A 247 2.48 39.63 5.82
CA CYS A 247 2.13 38.65 4.78
C CYS A 247 0.64 38.32 4.90
N PHE A 248 -0.18 38.88 4.01
CA PHE A 248 -1.56 38.48 3.79
C PHE A 248 -1.70 37.78 2.42
N GLU A 249 -2.60 36.79 2.41
CA GLU A 249 -3.30 36.19 1.26
C GLU A 249 -2.55 35.25 0.29
N THR A 250 -2.39 33.99 0.73
CA THR A 250 -2.57 32.80 -0.14
C THR A 250 -3.32 31.72 0.66
N SER A 251 -3.99 30.76 0.01
CA SER A 251 -5.06 29.89 0.56
C SER A 251 -4.71 28.90 1.70
N GLU A 252 -3.71 29.20 2.53
CA GLU A 252 -3.53 28.68 3.89
C GLU A 252 -3.89 29.75 4.96
N PHE A 253 -4.26 30.98 4.56
CA PHE A 253 -4.53 32.11 5.47
C PHE A 253 -5.93 32.16 6.09
N LEU A 254 -6.89 31.35 5.63
CA LEU A 254 -8.22 31.30 6.26
C LEU A 254 -8.29 30.33 7.46
N TYR A 255 -7.17 29.76 7.88
CA TYR A 255 -7.13 28.82 9.02
C TYR A 255 -6.61 29.47 10.30
N ALA A 256 -5.84 30.56 10.22
CA ALA A 256 -5.15 31.11 11.39
C ALA A 256 -6.00 32.05 12.25
N GLN A 257 -7.06 32.67 11.73
CA GLN A 257 -7.89 33.62 12.50
C GLN A 257 -9.16 33.01 13.12
N THR A 258 -9.38 31.70 13.01
CA THR A 258 -10.59 31.04 13.54
C THR A 258 -10.32 29.90 14.52
N LEU A 259 -9.07 29.72 15.00
CA LEU A 259 -8.67 28.52 15.75
C LEU A 259 -8.18 28.77 17.17
N SER A 260 -8.91 29.60 17.91
CA SER A 260 -8.91 29.56 19.37
C SER A 260 -9.80 28.43 19.93
N SER A 261 -10.33 27.53 19.09
CA SER A 261 -10.96 26.27 19.51
C SER A 261 -10.47 25.09 18.64
N LEU A 262 -10.35 23.90 19.25
CA LEU A 262 -9.92 22.58 18.70
C LEU A 262 -8.47 22.13 18.99
N ALA A 263 -8.16 21.91 20.28
CA ALA A 263 -6.93 21.27 20.76
C ALA A 263 -6.75 19.75 20.43
N PRO A 264 -7.78 18.88 20.39
CA PRO A 264 -7.56 17.42 20.25
C PRO A 264 -7.19 16.97 18.84
N GLU A 265 -7.77 17.58 17.80
CA GLU A 265 -7.52 17.23 16.40
C GLU A 265 -6.08 17.53 15.96
N ARG A 266 -5.49 18.59 16.52
CA ARG A 266 -4.07 18.94 16.32
C ARG A 266 -3.17 17.88 16.97
N ALA A 267 -3.48 17.45 18.19
CA ALA A 267 -2.73 16.40 18.89
C ALA A 267 -2.75 15.07 18.12
N GLU A 268 -3.92 14.66 17.62
CA GLU A 268 -4.07 13.48 16.75
C GLU A 268 -3.19 13.58 15.50
N ALA A 269 -3.18 14.74 14.85
CA ALA A 269 -2.39 14.95 13.64
C ALA A 269 -0.87 14.80 13.90
N PHE A 270 -0.35 15.34 15.00
CA PHE A 270 1.06 15.18 15.36
C PHE A 270 1.42 13.74 15.72
N CYS A 271 0.57 13.05 16.50
CA CYS A 271 0.79 11.64 16.83
C CYS A 271 0.78 10.77 15.57
N LEU A 272 -0.16 10.98 14.65
CA LEU A 272 -0.18 10.26 13.37
C LEU A 272 1.03 10.57 12.49
N HIS A 273 1.58 11.79 12.54
CA HIS A 273 2.85 12.09 11.88
C HIS A 273 4.00 11.29 12.48
N ALA A 274 4.13 11.28 13.81
CA ALA A 274 5.17 10.50 14.48
C ALA A 274 5.04 9.00 14.14
N LEU A 275 3.84 8.43 14.24
CA LEU A 275 3.57 7.03 13.88
C LEU A 275 3.87 6.73 12.41
N LEU A 276 3.62 7.66 11.49
CA LEU A 276 4.01 7.53 10.09
C LEU A 276 5.53 7.43 9.97
N HIS A 277 6.30 8.30 10.61
CA HIS A 277 7.77 8.22 10.58
C HIS A 277 8.28 6.94 11.24
N HIS A 278 7.71 6.50 12.36
CA HIS A 278 8.03 5.20 12.95
C HIS A 278 7.75 4.05 11.98
N SER A 279 6.63 4.07 11.25
CA SER A 279 6.28 3.01 10.30
C SER A 279 7.23 2.91 9.09
N MET A 280 8.00 3.96 8.79
CA MET A 280 9.00 3.96 7.71
C MET A 280 10.34 3.35 8.14
N VAL A 281 10.60 3.23 9.44
CA VAL A 281 11.85 2.68 9.97
C VAL A 281 11.76 1.15 10.06
N PRO A 282 12.72 0.40 9.50
CA PRO A 282 12.78 -1.05 9.63
C PRO A 282 12.72 -1.49 11.10
N GLY A 283 11.90 -2.49 11.41
CA GLY A 283 11.73 -3.05 12.77
C GLY A 283 10.73 -2.29 13.67
N HIS A 284 10.55 -0.98 13.51
CA HIS A 284 9.58 -0.21 14.30
C HIS A 284 8.13 -0.63 14.05
N GLY A 285 7.79 -1.08 12.83
CA GLY A 285 6.46 -1.59 12.52
C GLY A 285 6.01 -2.73 13.44
N LYS A 286 6.91 -3.65 13.78
CA LYS A 286 6.63 -4.75 14.71
C LYS A 286 6.33 -4.24 16.12
N LEU A 287 7.16 -3.32 16.62
CA LEU A 287 6.95 -2.66 17.91
C LEU A 287 5.60 -1.93 17.96
N MET A 288 5.21 -1.23 16.89
CA MET A 288 3.91 -0.58 16.80
C MET A 288 2.77 -1.58 16.93
N VAL A 289 2.82 -2.70 16.19
CA VAL A 289 1.76 -3.72 16.23
C VAL A 289 1.71 -4.42 17.59
N ASP A 290 2.87 -4.77 18.17
CA ASP A 290 2.97 -5.40 19.50
C ASP A 290 2.38 -4.50 20.62
N ARG A 291 2.41 -3.18 20.42
CA ARG A 291 1.81 -2.18 21.34
C ARG A 291 0.35 -1.84 20.99
N GLY A 292 -0.30 -2.59 20.10
CA GLY A 292 -1.72 -2.44 19.80
C GLY A 292 -2.07 -1.39 18.74
N ALA A 293 -1.10 -0.91 17.94
CA ALA A 293 -1.34 0.14 16.94
C ALA A 293 -2.47 -0.21 15.95
N LEU A 294 -2.59 -1.46 15.49
CA LEU A 294 -3.61 -1.84 14.51
C LEU A 294 -5.04 -1.62 15.03
N ARG A 295 -5.29 -1.95 16.31
CA ARG A 295 -6.61 -1.77 16.93
C ARG A 295 -6.92 -0.29 17.18
N LEU A 296 -5.92 0.48 17.64
CA LEU A 296 -6.07 1.91 17.89
C LEU A 296 -6.33 2.69 16.59
N LEU A 297 -5.55 2.41 15.54
CA LEU A 297 -5.74 3.01 14.21
C LEU A 297 -7.11 2.65 13.62
N LEU A 298 -7.62 1.44 13.91
CA LEU A 298 -8.94 1.00 13.46
C LEU A 298 -10.05 1.77 14.16
N ARG A 299 -9.97 1.93 15.48
CA ARG A 299 -10.89 2.78 16.25
C ARG A 299 -10.88 4.21 15.75
N LEU A 300 -9.70 4.78 15.50
CA LEU A 300 -9.56 6.13 14.97
C LEU A 300 -10.18 6.27 13.57
N TYR A 301 -9.94 5.31 12.69
CA TYR A 301 -10.51 5.29 11.34
C TYR A 301 -12.04 5.25 11.39
N LEU A 302 -12.60 4.37 12.22
CA LEU A 302 -14.05 4.23 12.40
C LEU A 302 -14.70 5.43 13.10
N ALA A 303 -13.97 6.13 13.97
CA ALA A 303 -14.45 7.33 14.66
C ALA A 303 -14.41 8.59 13.77
N ARG A 304 -13.58 8.60 12.72
CA ARG A 304 -13.42 9.71 11.78
C ARG A 304 -13.92 9.28 10.40
N ARG A 305 -15.20 8.92 10.27
CA ARG A 305 -15.80 8.38 9.02
C ARG A 305 -15.83 9.33 7.83
N ASP A 306 -15.43 10.60 7.99
CA ASP A 306 -15.32 11.51 6.86
C ASP A 306 -14.17 11.07 5.92
N PRO A 307 -14.46 10.67 4.67
CA PRO A 307 -13.45 10.23 3.72
C PRO A 307 -12.49 11.35 3.28
N ALA A 308 -12.85 12.63 3.46
CA ALA A 308 -11.96 13.76 3.23
C ALA A 308 -10.99 14.01 4.41
N HIS A 309 -11.23 13.37 5.56
CA HIS A 309 -10.50 13.64 6.79
C HIS A 309 -9.01 13.29 6.64
N LYS A 310 -8.13 14.24 6.98
CA LYS A 310 -6.67 14.09 6.84
C LYS A 310 -6.13 12.90 7.65
N ALA A 311 -6.80 12.51 8.73
CA ALA A 311 -6.41 11.34 9.54
C ALA A 311 -6.59 10.02 8.79
N GLN A 312 -7.68 9.81 8.05
CA GLN A 312 -7.91 8.55 7.33
C GLN A 312 -6.79 8.29 6.32
N ARG A 313 -6.42 9.30 5.52
CA ARG A 313 -5.29 9.21 4.58
C ARG A 313 -3.98 8.79 5.25
N ARG A 314 -3.70 9.33 6.44
CA ARG A 314 -2.49 8.98 7.20
C ARG A 314 -2.55 7.56 7.74
N VAL A 315 -3.70 7.14 8.26
CA VAL A 315 -3.92 5.76 8.71
C VAL A 315 -3.70 4.78 7.56
N THR A 316 -4.29 5.03 6.38
CA THR A 316 -4.09 4.19 5.19
C THR A 316 -2.62 4.16 4.75
N ARG A 317 -1.92 5.29 4.82
CA ARG A 317 -0.48 5.34 4.52
C ARG A 317 0.34 4.50 5.52
N ILE A 318 0.07 4.62 6.82
CA ILE A 318 0.70 3.80 7.87
C ILE A 318 0.45 2.30 7.61
N LEU A 319 -0.79 1.92 7.31
CA LEU A 319 -1.14 0.52 6.99
C LEU A 319 -0.39 -0.01 5.77
N GLY A 320 -0.21 0.81 4.73
CA GLY A 320 0.60 0.43 3.58
C GLY A 320 2.07 0.17 3.91
N ASN A 321 2.63 0.91 4.90
CA ASN A 321 3.98 0.67 5.40
C ASN A 321 4.05 -0.61 6.25
N LEU A 322 3.07 -0.85 7.12
CA LEU A 322 3.00 -2.09 7.90
C LEU A 322 2.80 -3.33 6.99
N ALA A 323 2.02 -3.20 5.91
CA ALA A 323 1.81 -4.25 4.92
C ALA A 323 3.08 -4.57 4.12
N ALA A 324 4.04 -3.64 4.03
CA ALA A 324 5.34 -3.89 3.40
C ALA A 324 6.16 -4.96 4.15
N CYS A 325 5.88 -5.17 5.45
CA CYS A 325 6.51 -6.19 6.29
C CYS A 325 5.71 -7.51 6.28
N PRO A 326 6.23 -8.60 5.67
CA PRO A 326 5.51 -9.88 5.59
C PRO A 326 5.13 -10.50 6.94
N GLU A 327 5.94 -10.26 7.97
CA GLU A 327 5.70 -10.77 9.33
C GLU A 327 4.38 -10.26 9.94
N LEU A 328 3.92 -9.07 9.52
CA LEU A 328 2.74 -8.41 10.08
C LEU A 328 1.45 -8.79 9.35
N HIS A 329 1.53 -9.53 8.23
CA HIS A 329 0.37 -9.85 7.40
C HIS A 329 -0.71 -10.60 8.16
N GLY A 330 -0.32 -11.55 9.02
CA GLY A 330 -1.26 -12.31 9.86
C GLY A 330 -2.01 -11.41 10.84
N GLN A 331 -1.33 -10.43 11.45
CA GLN A 331 -1.93 -9.49 12.40
C GLN A 331 -2.83 -8.46 11.70
N ILE A 332 -2.45 -7.98 10.51
CA ILE A 332 -3.28 -7.10 9.67
C ILE A 332 -4.57 -7.81 9.26
N HIS A 333 -4.47 -9.09 8.88
CA HIS A 333 -5.62 -9.92 8.57
C HIS A 333 -6.55 -10.09 9.79
N GLN A 334 -6.01 -10.50 10.93
CA GLN A 334 -6.78 -10.76 12.17
C GLN A 334 -7.46 -9.52 12.74
N SER A 335 -6.91 -8.32 12.49
CA SER A 335 -7.49 -7.06 12.95
C SER A 335 -8.65 -6.54 12.09
N GLY A 336 -9.02 -7.23 11.01
CA GLY A 336 -10.20 -6.87 10.20
C GLY A 336 -9.98 -5.71 9.24
N TRP A 337 -8.73 -5.33 8.96
CA TRP A 337 -8.40 -4.24 8.03
C TRP A 337 -8.73 -4.53 6.58
N LEU A 338 -8.79 -5.81 6.18
CA LEU A 338 -8.86 -6.19 4.78
C LEU A 338 -10.13 -5.65 4.09
N ARG A 339 -11.29 -5.74 4.75
CA ARG A 339 -12.55 -5.16 4.26
C ARG A 339 -12.41 -3.65 3.98
N LEU A 340 -11.85 -2.92 4.94
CA LEU A 340 -11.68 -1.47 4.84
C LEU A 340 -10.66 -1.10 3.75
N LEU A 341 -9.63 -1.91 3.55
CA LEU A 341 -8.67 -1.71 2.46
C LEU A 341 -9.33 -1.89 1.09
N VAL A 342 -10.20 -2.89 0.91
CA VAL A 342 -10.97 -3.07 -0.34
C VAL A 342 -11.89 -1.87 -0.57
N GLU A 343 -12.67 -1.49 0.45
CA GLU A 343 -13.56 -0.32 0.39
C GLU A 343 -12.79 0.98 0.05
N MET A 344 -11.67 1.23 0.74
CA MET A 344 -10.81 2.39 0.46
C MET A 344 -10.22 2.36 -0.96
N SER A 345 -9.86 1.18 -1.47
CA SER A 345 -9.28 1.05 -2.83
C SER A 345 -10.27 1.42 -3.93
N GLN A 346 -11.57 1.31 -3.63
CA GLN A 346 -12.69 1.68 -4.51
C GLN A 346 -13.15 3.13 -4.31
N SER A 347 -12.58 3.86 -3.33
CA SER A 347 -12.94 5.24 -3.04
C SER A 347 -12.64 6.19 -4.23
N PRO A 348 -13.49 7.20 -4.47
CA PRO A 348 -13.20 8.25 -5.45
C PRO A 348 -11.97 9.10 -5.08
N GLN A 349 -11.53 9.11 -3.81
CA GLN A 349 -10.31 9.83 -3.43
C GLN A 349 -9.06 9.03 -3.84
N VAL A 350 -8.50 9.40 -4.98
CA VAL A 350 -7.37 8.70 -5.61
C VAL A 350 -6.20 8.47 -4.65
N VAL A 351 -5.84 9.45 -3.80
CA VAL A 351 -4.72 9.31 -2.86
C VAL A 351 -4.96 8.19 -1.84
N GLN A 352 -6.16 8.15 -1.24
CA GLN A 352 -6.53 7.12 -0.27
C GLN A 352 -6.61 5.75 -0.98
N ALA A 353 -7.25 5.72 -2.14
CA ALA A 353 -7.37 4.51 -2.95
C ALA A 353 -6.01 3.93 -3.34
N CYS A 354 -5.02 4.76 -3.68
CA CYS A 354 -3.69 4.29 -4.04
C CYS A 354 -2.89 3.79 -2.82
N HIS A 355 -3.02 4.41 -1.64
CA HIS A 355 -2.43 3.86 -0.42
C HIS A 355 -3.04 2.51 -0.04
N ALA A 356 -4.36 2.36 -0.20
CA ALA A 356 -5.05 1.10 0.05
C ALA A 356 -4.64 0.03 -0.98
N ALA A 357 -4.58 0.38 -2.27
CA ALA A 357 -4.10 -0.50 -3.31
C ALA A 357 -2.65 -0.96 -3.08
N ARG A 358 -1.77 -0.06 -2.62
CA ARG A 358 -0.40 -0.39 -2.20
C ARG A 358 -0.39 -1.40 -1.06
N ALA A 359 -1.21 -1.19 -0.03
CA ALA A 359 -1.32 -2.12 1.09
C ALA A 359 -1.79 -3.50 0.62
N LEU A 360 -2.84 -3.56 -0.21
CA LEU A 360 -3.36 -4.81 -0.77
C LEU A 360 -2.33 -5.52 -1.67
N ALA A 361 -1.60 -4.78 -2.50
CA ALA A 361 -0.53 -5.34 -3.32
C ALA A 361 0.61 -5.91 -2.46
N ASN A 362 0.99 -5.22 -1.38
CA ASN A 362 1.99 -5.71 -0.43
C ASN A 362 1.49 -6.91 0.39
N LEU A 363 0.18 -7.06 0.63
CA LEU A 363 -0.37 -8.26 1.26
C LEU A 363 -0.37 -9.46 0.31
N ASP A 364 -0.43 -9.23 -1.01
CA ASP A 364 -0.49 -10.27 -2.02
C ASP A 364 0.88 -10.84 -2.39
N ARG A 365 1.33 -11.84 -1.62
CA ARG A 365 2.60 -12.54 -1.88
C ARG A 365 2.52 -13.68 -2.90
N GLU A 366 1.36 -13.87 -3.54
CA GLU A 366 1.18 -14.92 -4.55
C GLU A 366 1.33 -14.41 -5.98
N THR A 367 1.00 -13.15 -6.24
CA THR A 367 1.08 -12.55 -7.58
C THR A 367 1.96 -11.30 -7.65
N ALA A 368 2.13 -10.55 -6.56
CA ALA A 368 3.00 -9.40 -6.57
C ALA A 368 4.46 -9.81 -6.32
N HIS A 369 5.33 -9.43 -7.26
CA HIS A 369 6.78 -9.54 -7.12
C HIS A 369 7.32 -8.18 -6.65
N GLY A 370 8.06 -8.18 -5.55
CA GLY A 370 8.58 -6.96 -4.91
C GLY A 370 7.67 -6.41 -3.80
N THR A 371 8.17 -5.37 -3.13
CA THR A 371 7.51 -4.65 -2.04
C THR A 371 7.45 -3.17 -2.38
N LEU A 372 6.23 -2.62 -2.41
CA LEU A 372 5.99 -1.21 -2.67
C LEU A 372 6.13 -0.41 -1.37
N VAL A 373 7.25 0.28 -1.23
CA VAL A 373 7.55 1.10 -0.05
C VAL A 373 6.85 2.48 -0.13
N ASP A 374 7.06 3.31 0.88
CA ASP A 374 6.44 4.63 0.94
C ASP A 374 6.93 5.55 -0.19
N GLY A 375 5.98 6.30 -0.79
CA GLY A 375 6.20 7.07 -2.01
C GLY A 375 6.03 6.29 -3.32
N MET A 376 5.79 4.97 -3.28
CA MET A 376 5.46 4.19 -4.48
C MET A 376 3.97 3.94 -4.59
N PHE A 377 3.36 4.39 -5.69
CA PHE A 377 1.93 4.18 -5.96
C PHE A 377 1.73 3.24 -7.14
N LEU A 378 1.03 2.13 -6.89
CA LEU A 378 0.56 1.24 -7.95
C LEU A 378 -0.72 1.80 -8.56
N LEU A 379 -0.64 2.23 -9.82
CA LEU A 379 -1.80 2.74 -10.56
C LEU A 379 -2.48 1.62 -11.37
N TYR A 380 -1.69 0.68 -11.89
CA TYR A 380 -2.18 -0.49 -12.63
C TYR A 380 -1.09 -1.60 -12.65
N PRO A 381 -1.44 -2.90 -12.59
CA PRO A 381 -2.78 -3.46 -12.35
C PRO A 381 -3.18 -3.45 -10.87
N LEU A 382 -4.41 -2.99 -10.58
CA LEU A 382 -4.99 -2.97 -9.23
C LEU A 382 -5.56 -4.33 -8.79
N HIS A 383 -5.71 -5.25 -9.73
CA HIS A 383 -6.31 -6.56 -9.51
C HIS A 383 -5.35 -7.64 -10.02
N ARG A 384 -5.51 -8.88 -9.55
CA ARG A 384 -4.84 -10.05 -10.10
C ARG A 384 -5.23 -10.21 -11.57
N SER A 385 -4.26 -10.59 -12.39
CA SER A 385 -4.45 -10.96 -13.78
C SER A 385 -3.72 -12.28 -14.02
N SER A 386 -4.24 -13.11 -14.92
CA SER A 386 -3.53 -14.27 -15.45
C SER A 386 -2.43 -13.85 -16.43
N GLU A 387 -2.56 -12.67 -17.03
CA GLU A 387 -1.56 -12.11 -17.94
C GLU A 387 -0.37 -11.56 -17.16
N GLU A 388 0.83 -11.93 -17.59
CA GLU A 388 2.05 -11.39 -17.02
C GLU A 388 2.27 -9.94 -17.44
N VAL A 389 2.86 -9.17 -16.52
CA VAL A 389 3.23 -7.79 -16.80
C VAL A 389 4.44 -7.78 -17.74
N SER A 390 4.24 -7.22 -18.91
CA SER A 390 5.24 -7.17 -19.97
C SER A 390 6.22 -5.99 -19.88
N ALA A 391 5.84 -4.90 -19.21
CA ALA A 391 6.65 -3.69 -19.11
C ALA A 391 6.24 -2.83 -17.91
N ASP A 392 7.16 -2.00 -17.44
CA ASP A 392 6.92 -0.99 -16.41
C ASP A 392 6.88 0.42 -17.02
N VAL A 393 5.91 1.23 -16.61
CA VAL A 393 5.81 2.65 -16.95
C VAL A 393 5.85 3.47 -15.67
N LEU A 394 6.90 4.27 -15.51
CA LEU A 394 7.17 5.03 -14.29
C LEU A 394 6.87 6.52 -14.48
N PHE A 395 5.96 7.04 -13.67
CA PHE A 395 5.59 8.44 -13.64
C PHE A 395 6.32 9.18 -12.51
N VAL A 396 7.13 10.19 -12.84
CA VAL A 396 7.96 10.97 -11.90
C VAL A 396 7.59 12.45 -11.94
N HIS A 397 6.97 12.95 -10.88
CA HIS A 397 6.43 14.31 -10.84
C HIS A 397 7.53 15.40 -10.66
N GLY A 398 7.16 16.67 -10.86
CA GLY A 398 8.02 17.83 -10.60
C GLY A 398 7.81 18.48 -9.21
N LEU A 399 8.46 19.62 -8.97
CA LEU A 399 8.32 20.42 -7.74
C LEU A 399 6.88 20.90 -7.51
N LEU A 400 6.40 20.87 -6.26
CA LEU A 400 5.00 21.13 -5.84
C LEU A 400 3.95 20.20 -6.45
N GLY A 401 4.33 19.37 -7.41
CA GLY A 401 3.58 18.21 -7.80
C GLY A 401 3.68 17.17 -6.69
N GLY A 402 2.56 16.53 -6.37
CA GLY A 402 2.59 15.11 -6.00
C GLY A 402 2.10 14.31 -7.20
N GLY A 403 2.23 12.98 -7.16
CA GLY A 403 1.76 12.11 -8.26
C GLY A 403 0.36 12.50 -8.77
N PHE A 404 -0.61 12.68 -7.88
CA PHE A 404 -2.00 12.95 -8.25
C PHE A 404 -2.34 14.43 -8.53
N LYS A 405 -1.43 15.35 -8.18
CA LYS A 405 -1.54 16.74 -8.66
C LYS A 405 -0.98 16.86 -10.07
N THR A 406 0.08 16.14 -10.38
CA THR A 406 0.76 16.26 -11.68
C THR A 406 -0.01 15.50 -12.75
N TRP A 407 -0.41 14.26 -12.45
CA TRP A 407 -0.95 13.32 -13.43
C TRP A 407 -2.48 13.31 -13.46
N ARG A 408 -3.12 14.48 -13.61
CA ARG A 408 -4.59 14.64 -13.69
C ARG A 408 -5.01 15.31 -14.99
N GLN A 409 -6.30 15.28 -15.32
CA GLN A 409 -6.85 16.00 -16.47
C GLN A 409 -6.67 17.52 -16.30
N GLN A 410 -6.58 18.24 -17.42
CA GLN A 410 -6.47 19.70 -17.39
C GLN A 410 -7.68 20.30 -16.66
N ASP A 411 -7.44 21.22 -15.73
CA ASP A 411 -8.52 21.89 -15.02
C ASP A 411 -9.25 22.83 -15.99
N VAL A 412 -10.59 22.77 -16.02
CA VAL A 412 -11.41 23.66 -16.84
C VAL A 412 -11.55 24.99 -16.10
N GLU A 413 -11.05 26.08 -16.68
CA GLU A 413 -11.28 27.44 -16.19
C GLU A 413 -12.74 27.84 -16.52
N ALA A 414 -13.68 27.43 -15.64
CA ALA A 414 -15.08 27.86 -15.57
C ALA A 414 -15.98 27.71 -16.83
N ALA A 415 -16.79 26.64 -16.83
CA ALA A 415 -18.23 26.70 -17.19
C ALA A 415 -18.94 25.51 -16.50
N PRO A 416 -20.17 25.66 -15.99
CA PRO A 416 -20.95 24.50 -15.54
C PRO A 416 -21.18 23.58 -16.75
N PRO A 417 -21.26 22.26 -16.55
CA PRO A 417 -21.53 21.33 -17.65
C PRO A 417 -22.84 21.75 -18.32
N LYS A 418 -22.80 22.00 -19.63
CA LYS A 418 -24.01 22.04 -20.44
C LYS A 418 -24.63 20.65 -20.36
N GLU A 419 -25.89 20.57 -19.95
CA GLU A 419 -26.68 19.34 -20.02
C GLU A 419 -26.76 18.90 -21.49
N GLY A 420 -25.87 17.99 -21.85
CA GLY A 420 -25.82 17.25 -23.10
C GLY A 420 -25.47 15.79 -22.77
N PRO A 421 -25.82 14.84 -23.64
CA PRO A 421 -25.55 13.44 -23.36
C PRO A 421 -24.03 13.21 -23.39
N GLU A 422 -23.50 12.64 -22.31
CA GLU A 422 -22.13 12.08 -22.19
C GLU A 422 -20.94 13.05 -22.27
N SER A 423 -20.88 14.07 -21.40
CA SER A 423 -19.57 14.67 -21.05
C SER A 423 -18.74 13.64 -20.27
N GLU A 424 -17.61 13.17 -20.82
CA GLU A 424 -16.66 12.31 -20.10
C GLU A 424 -16.36 12.89 -18.70
N ALA A 425 -16.52 12.08 -17.65
CA ALA A 425 -16.28 12.52 -16.28
C ALA A 425 -14.81 12.93 -16.09
N TYR A 426 -14.56 14.05 -15.40
CA TYR A 426 -13.21 14.54 -15.12
C TYR A 426 -12.36 13.48 -14.41
N THR A 427 -11.14 13.21 -14.91
CA THR A 427 -10.22 12.27 -14.27
C THR A 427 -9.17 12.94 -13.40
N HIS A 428 -9.13 12.52 -12.12
CA HIS A 428 -8.10 12.91 -11.17
C HIS A 428 -6.79 12.12 -11.34
N CYS A 429 -6.75 11.10 -12.21
CA CYS A 429 -5.55 10.32 -12.50
C CYS A 429 -5.62 9.73 -13.91
N TRP A 430 -5.20 10.50 -14.92
CA TRP A 430 -5.29 10.07 -16.31
C TRP A 430 -4.45 8.80 -16.63
N PRO A 431 -3.28 8.53 -16.00
CA PRO A 431 -2.57 7.28 -16.26
C PRO A 431 -3.36 6.06 -15.80
N LYS A 432 -4.09 6.17 -14.68
CA LYS A 432 -4.98 5.10 -14.20
C LYS A 432 -6.25 4.99 -15.04
N ALA A 433 -6.87 6.11 -15.39
CA ALA A 433 -8.18 6.11 -16.04
C ALA A 433 -8.11 5.85 -17.55
N TRP A 434 -7.09 6.35 -18.24
CA TRP A 434 -6.98 6.31 -19.70
C TRP A 434 -5.85 5.40 -20.17
N LEU A 435 -4.62 5.55 -19.65
CA LEU A 435 -3.49 4.74 -20.12
C LEU A 435 -3.61 3.26 -19.74
N ALA A 436 -4.16 2.93 -18.57
CA ALA A 436 -4.35 1.55 -18.14
C ALA A 436 -5.26 0.71 -19.08
N PRO A 437 -6.47 1.18 -19.47
CA PRO A 437 -7.28 0.45 -20.45
C PRO A 437 -6.69 0.50 -21.87
N ASP A 438 -6.02 1.58 -22.25
CA ASP A 438 -5.45 1.72 -23.60
C ASP A 438 -4.16 0.90 -23.78
N CYS A 439 -3.44 0.57 -22.71
CA CYS A 439 -2.22 -0.25 -22.76
C CYS A 439 -2.33 -1.42 -21.77
N PRO A 440 -3.12 -2.46 -22.06
CA PRO A 440 -3.21 -3.63 -21.19
C PRO A 440 -1.86 -4.38 -21.09
N GLY A 441 -1.63 -5.06 -19.98
CA GLY A 441 -0.43 -5.87 -19.77
C GLY A 441 0.84 -5.09 -19.38
N ILE A 442 0.74 -3.80 -19.06
CA ILE A 442 1.83 -3.02 -18.44
C ILE A 442 1.60 -2.86 -16.94
N ARG A 443 2.63 -2.48 -16.18
CA ARG A 443 2.50 -2.00 -14.80
C ARG A 443 2.81 -0.51 -14.77
N ILE A 444 1.85 0.27 -14.29
CA ILE A 444 1.97 1.72 -14.16
C ILE A 444 2.24 2.04 -12.69
N LEU A 445 3.39 2.65 -12.42
CA LEU A 445 3.75 3.15 -11.09
C LEU A 445 3.94 4.66 -11.12
N SER A 446 3.50 5.34 -10.07
CA SER A 446 3.90 6.73 -9.80
C SER A 446 4.90 6.75 -8.66
N LEU A 447 6.04 7.40 -8.90
CA LEU A 447 7.10 7.58 -7.94
C LEU A 447 6.99 8.99 -7.34
N ASP A 448 6.74 9.02 -6.03
CA ASP A 448 6.54 10.22 -5.25
C ASP A 448 7.75 10.46 -4.34
N TYR A 449 8.18 11.71 -4.28
CA TYR A 449 9.29 12.14 -3.46
C TYR A 449 9.00 13.53 -2.90
N ASP A 450 9.50 13.81 -1.70
CA ASP A 450 9.21 15.08 -1.04
C ASP A 450 9.73 16.25 -1.87
N THR A 451 8.85 17.16 -2.28
CA THR A 451 9.20 18.37 -3.03
C THR A 451 8.55 19.62 -2.47
N HIS A 452 9.32 20.70 -2.42
CA HIS A 452 8.88 22.00 -1.93
C HIS A 452 9.45 23.12 -2.80
N LEU A 453 8.73 24.24 -2.97
CA LEU A 453 9.27 25.46 -3.59
C LEU A 453 9.92 26.39 -2.56
N SER A 454 9.42 26.35 -1.33
CA SER A 454 9.80 27.26 -0.27
C SER A 454 9.88 26.53 1.05
N ASP A 455 10.76 27.01 1.92
CA ASP A 455 11.15 26.35 3.15
C ASP A 455 10.23 26.67 4.37
N TRP A 456 9.00 27.15 4.13
CA TRP A 456 8.13 27.78 5.15
C TRP A 456 7.30 26.83 6.04
N LYS A 457 7.24 25.52 5.73
CA LYS A 457 6.50 24.52 6.53
C LYS A 457 7.31 24.09 7.75
N THR A 458 6.65 23.66 8.83
CA THR A 458 7.31 23.04 9.99
C THR A 458 8.12 21.84 9.53
N LYS A 459 9.44 21.92 9.74
CA LYS A 459 10.43 21.04 9.13
C LYS A 459 11.23 20.30 10.17
N CYS A 460 11.59 19.08 9.82
CA CYS A 460 12.79 18.48 10.38
C CYS A 460 14.02 19.33 9.99
N PRO A 461 14.78 19.88 10.95
CA PRO A 461 15.95 20.71 10.65
C PRO A 461 17.04 20.01 9.85
N ALA A 462 17.14 18.67 9.96
CA ALA A 462 18.16 17.85 9.31
C ALA A 462 17.80 17.38 7.89
N GLU A 463 16.60 17.72 7.39
CA GLU A 463 16.10 17.25 6.10
C GLU A 463 16.80 17.90 4.89
N GLN A 464 17.58 18.97 5.08
CA GLN A 464 18.21 19.74 4.02
C GLN A 464 19.21 18.92 3.18
N HIS A 465 19.94 17.98 3.78
CA HIS A 465 20.91 17.14 3.06
C HIS A 465 20.26 16.01 2.23
N ARG A 466 19.10 15.48 2.68
CA ARG A 466 18.31 14.46 1.97
C ARG A 466 17.65 14.98 0.68
N ARG A 467 17.66 16.29 0.46
CA ARG A 467 16.96 16.97 -0.64
C ARG A 467 17.81 17.23 -1.89
N SER A 468 19.07 16.82 -1.91
CA SER A 468 19.88 16.91 -3.14
C SER A 468 19.38 15.91 -4.19
N LEU A 469 19.55 16.25 -5.48
CA LEU A 469 19.24 15.34 -6.58
C LEU A 469 20.00 14.01 -6.46
N ALA A 470 21.24 14.05 -5.95
CA ALA A 470 22.08 12.87 -5.75
C ALA A 470 21.53 11.93 -4.66
N SER A 471 21.18 12.46 -3.48
CA SER A 471 20.60 11.64 -2.41
C SER A 471 19.27 11.03 -2.84
N ARG A 472 18.41 11.80 -3.52
CA ARG A 472 17.12 11.32 -4.01
C ARG A 472 17.26 10.25 -5.07
N SER A 473 18.24 10.39 -5.96
CA SER A 473 18.50 9.41 -7.00
C SER A 473 18.73 8.02 -6.41
N VAL A 474 19.63 7.91 -5.43
CA VAL A 474 19.91 6.64 -4.74
C VAL A 474 18.70 6.14 -3.95
N GLU A 475 18.01 7.03 -3.22
CA GLU A 475 16.78 6.65 -2.49
C GLU A 475 15.72 6.07 -3.43
N MET A 476 15.46 6.75 -4.56
CA MET A 476 14.47 6.32 -5.54
C MET A 476 14.87 5.01 -6.23
N LEU A 477 16.14 4.84 -6.58
CA LEU A 477 16.66 3.60 -7.16
C LEU A 477 16.46 2.41 -6.21
N GLU A 478 16.69 2.59 -4.90
CA GLU A 478 16.40 1.54 -3.91
C GLU A 478 14.90 1.23 -3.82
N LYS A 479 14.02 2.24 -3.88
CA LYS A 479 12.56 2.00 -3.93
C LYS A 479 12.19 1.16 -5.16
N LEU A 480 12.72 1.50 -6.33
CA LEU A 480 12.49 0.77 -7.58
C LEU A 480 12.99 -0.68 -7.50
N ARG A 481 14.19 -0.89 -6.96
CA ARG A 481 14.75 -2.22 -6.72
C ARG A 481 13.86 -3.05 -5.80
N LEU A 482 13.42 -2.50 -4.66
CA LEU A 482 12.52 -3.20 -3.74
C LEU A 482 11.20 -3.57 -4.40
N ALA A 483 10.68 -2.76 -5.32
CA ALA A 483 9.48 -3.04 -6.09
C ALA A 483 9.65 -4.02 -7.26
N GLY A 484 10.86 -4.56 -7.47
CA GLY A 484 11.17 -5.44 -8.60
C GLY A 484 11.05 -4.71 -9.94
N VAL A 485 11.53 -3.48 -10.01
CA VAL A 485 11.68 -2.72 -11.26
C VAL A 485 13.09 -2.95 -11.78
N GLY A 486 13.21 -3.26 -13.07
CA GLY A 486 14.48 -3.67 -13.71
C GLY A 486 14.44 -5.07 -14.31
N ASP A 487 13.39 -5.85 -14.06
CA ASP A 487 13.21 -7.20 -14.63
C ASP A 487 12.53 -7.20 -16.01
N ARG A 488 12.01 -6.05 -16.46
CA ARG A 488 11.22 -5.92 -17.69
C ARG A 488 11.42 -4.55 -18.34
N PRO A 489 11.08 -4.41 -19.64
CA PRO A 489 11.17 -3.14 -20.36
C PRO A 489 10.55 -1.98 -19.59
N LEU A 490 11.26 -0.86 -19.56
CA LEU A 490 10.98 0.29 -18.73
C LEU A 490 10.85 1.57 -19.57
N VAL A 491 9.74 2.27 -19.37
CA VAL A 491 9.48 3.59 -19.94
C VAL A 491 9.30 4.62 -18.84
N TRP A 492 10.01 5.73 -18.94
CA TRP A 492 9.92 6.83 -17.98
C TRP A 492 9.03 7.95 -18.50
N VAL A 493 8.21 8.53 -17.63
CA VAL A 493 7.39 9.69 -17.91
C VAL A 493 7.62 10.71 -16.80
N ALA A 494 8.23 11.84 -17.13
CA ALA A 494 8.71 12.77 -16.12
C ALA A 494 8.38 14.22 -16.44
N HIS A 495 8.05 14.99 -15.39
CA HIS A 495 7.71 16.42 -15.51
C HIS A 495 8.71 17.29 -14.76
N SER A 496 9.10 18.41 -15.35
CA SER A 496 9.91 19.46 -14.71
C SER A 496 11.16 18.87 -14.04
N MET A 497 11.42 19.18 -12.76
CA MET A 497 12.54 18.63 -11.99
C MET A 497 12.55 17.09 -11.93
N GLY A 498 11.40 16.43 -12.00
CA GLY A 498 11.33 14.96 -12.04
C GLY A 498 12.12 14.38 -13.22
N GLY A 499 12.18 15.08 -14.36
CA GLY A 499 12.99 14.65 -15.49
C GLY A 499 14.49 14.73 -15.23
N LEU A 500 14.96 15.70 -14.45
CA LEU A 500 16.35 15.77 -14.00
C LEU A 500 16.68 14.65 -13.01
N LEU A 501 15.73 14.32 -12.13
CA LEU A 501 15.87 13.18 -11.23
C LEU A 501 15.98 11.87 -12.03
N VAL A 502 15.17 11.66 -13.07
CA VAL A 502 15.30 10.52 -13.98
C VAL A 502 16.67 10.47 -14.64
N LYS A 503 17.18 11.59 -15.18
CA LYS A 503 18.54 11.64 -15.74
C LYS A 503 19.59 11.23 -14.71
N LYS A 504 19.45 11.71 -13.47
CA LYS A 504 20.40 11.41 -12.39
C LYS A 504 20.32 9.95 -11.95
N MET A 505 19.11 9.38 -11.83
CA MET A 505 18.90 7.95 -11.58
C MET A 505 19.54 7.08 -12.65
N LEU A 506 19.35 7.40 -13.93
CA LEU A 506 19.97 6.64 -15.02
C LEU A 506 21.50 6.75 -15.01
N SER A 507 22.03 7.95 -14.72
CA SER A 507 23.48 8.15 -14.60
C SER A 507 24.10 7.43 -13.40
N ASP A 508 23.40 7.35 -12.27
CA ASP A 508 23.88 6.63 -11.08
C ASP A 508 23.75 5.12 -11.26
N ALA A 509 22.65 4.67 -11.87
CA ALA A 509 22.40 3.26 -12.15
C ALA A 509 23.40 2.67 -13.17
N GLU A 510 24.00 3.50 -14.03
CA GLU A 510 25.10 3.07 -14.89
C GLU A 510 26.39 2.77 -14.10
N ARG A 511 26.63 3.53 -13.03
CA ARG A 511 27.85 3.46 -12.22
C ARG A 511 27.76 2.40 -11.12
N LEU A 512 26.56 2.21 -10.58
CA LEU A 512 26.27 1.31 -9.47
C LEU A 512 25.77 -0.05 -10.01
N PRO A 513 26.56 -1.14 -9.89
CA PRO A 513 26.22 -2.44 -10.45
C PRO A 513 24.85 -2.98 -10.01
N GLU A 514 24.43 -2.69 -8.79
CA GLU A 514 23.17 -3.14 -8.20
C GLU A 514 21.92 -2.56 -8.88
N PHE A 515 22.07 -1.48 -9.65
CA PHE A 515 20.96 -0.84 -10.39
C PHE A 515 21.13 -0.92 -11.91
N ARG A 516 22.16 -1.62 -12.40
CA ARG A 516 22.47 -1.69 -13.83
C ARG A 516 21.28 -2.12 -14.70
N GLN A 517 20.47 -3.05 -14.20
CA GLN A 517 19.25 -3.52 -14.86
C GLN A 517 18.26 -2.41 -15.18
N VAL A 518 18.19 -1.35 -14.35
CA VAL A 518 17.32 -0.19 -14.60
C VAL A 518 17.72 0.52 -15.88
N VAL A 519 19.02 0.70 -16.13
CA VAL A 519 19.53 1.30 -17.37
C VAL A 519 19.36 0.34 -18.54
N GLU A 520 19.65 -0.94 -18.33
CA GLU A 520 19.55 -1.95 -19.38
C GLU A 520 18.13 -2.14 -19.90
N GLN A 521 17.14 -2.12 -19.00
CA GLN A 521 15.73 -2.23 -19.36
C GLN A 521 15.09 -0.91 -19.76
N THR A 522 15.78 0.24 -19.66
CA THR A 522 15.19 1.51 -20.12
C THR A 522 15.15 1.55 -21.64
N HIS A 523 13.96 1.70 -22.22
CA HIS A 523 13.75 1.78 -23.68
C HIS A 523 13.33 3.18 -24.13
N GLY A 524 12.65 3.94 -23.26
CA GLY A 524 12.18 5.27 -23.62
C GLY A 524 11.97 6.22 -22.45
N VAL A 525 12.04 7.51 -22.74
CA VAL A 525 11.78 8.59 -21.79
C VAL A 525 10.90 9.67 -22.42
N VAL A 526 9.81 10.02 -21.73
CA VAL A 526 8.94 11.15 -22.04
C VAL A 526 9.21 12.28 -21.05
N PHE A 527 9.52 13.47 -21.55
CA PHE A 527 9.77 14.66 -20.75
C PHE A 527 8.69 15.74 -20.97
N TYR A 528 8.18 16.31 -19.89
CA TYR A 528 7.27 17.45 -19.90
C TYR A 528 7.92 18.66 -19.24
N SER A 529 8.24 19.69 -20.03
CA SER A 529 8.89 20.94 -19.60
C SER A 529 10.05 20.75 -18.63
N VAL A 530 10.97 19.84 -18.95
CA VAL A 530 12.12 19.55 -18.09
C VAL A 530 13.23 20.57 -18.36
N PRO A 531 13.75 21.28 -17.35
CA PRO A 531 14.79 22.29 -17.56
C PRO A 531 16.18 21.65 -17.77
N HIS A 532 16.41 21.02 -18.93
CA HIS A 532 17.64 20.28 -19.24
C HIS A 532 18.90 21.13 -19.17
N ARG A 533 18.79 22.45 -19.40
CA ARG A 533 19.88 23.43 -19.32
C ARG A 533 19.68 24.43 -18.17
N GLY A 534 18.80 24.10 -17.21
CA GLY A 534 18.42 24.96 -16.09
C GLY A 534 17.22 25.87 -16.39
N SER A 535 16.78 26.62 -15.39
CA SER A 535 15.59 27.49 -15.46
C SER A 535 15.91 28.89 -14.91
N ARG A 536 15.21 29.91 -15.43
CA ARG A 536 15.25 31.28 -14.88
C ARG A 536 14.64 31.38 -13.48
N LEU A 537 13.87 30.38 -13.03
CA LEU A 537 13.31 30.33 -11.69
C LEU A 537 14.40 30.36 -10.60
N ALA A 538 15.56 29.76 -10.88
CA ALA A 538 16.71 29.77 -9.97
C ALA A 538 17.44 31.13 -9.91
N GLU A 539 17.20 32.03 -10.86
CA GLU A 539 17.78 33.38 -10.89
C GLU A 539 16.93 34.38 -10.07
N LEU A 540 15.60 34.26 -10.12
CA LEU A 540 14.66 35.06 -9.32
C LEU A 540 14.96 34.92 -7.82
N SER A 541 15.49 33.77 -7.42
CA SER A 541 15.82 33.44 -6.04
C SER A 541 17.09 34.12 -5.51
N ARG A 542 17.92 34.74 -6.37
CA ARG A 542 19.15 35.45 -5.96
C ARG A 542 18.88 36.92 -5.62
N ASN A 543 17.96 37.57 -6.32
CA ASN A 543 17.67 39.01 -6.15
C ASN A 543 16.41 39.28 -5.30
N VAL A 544 15.49 38.32 -5.19
CA VAL A 544 14.29 38.38 -4.31
C VAL A 544 14.46 37.43 -3.10
N GLY A 545 15.70 37.06 -2.80
CA GLY A 545 16.06 35.96 -1.90
C GLY A 545 15.54 36.07 -0.46
N TYR A 546 15.23 37.28 0.01
CA TYR A 546 14.66 37.50 1.35
C TYR A 546 13.15 37.20 1.43
N LEU A 547 12.42 37.21 0.30
CA LEU A 547 10.96 37.03 0.29
C LEU A 547 10.53 35.58 -0.02
N LEU A 548 11.37 34.79 -0.72
CA LEU A 548 10.95 33.49 -1.29
C LEU A 548 11.70 32.24 -0.79
N PHE A 549 12.76 32.37 0.03
CA PHE A 549 13.58 31.25 0.58
C PHE A 549 13.59 29.99 -0.30
N PRO A 550 14.27 30.02 -1.46
CA PRO A 550 14.27 28.90 -2.41
C PRO A 550 14.80 27.63 -1.77
N SER A 551 14.12 26.52 -1.99
CA SER A 551 14.54 25.22 -1.50
C SER A 551 15.85 24.75 -2.19
N VAL A 552 16.54 23.76 -1.61
CA VAL A 552 17.80 23.19 -2.16
C VAL A 552 17.62 22.76 -3.62
N GLU A 553 16.44 22.24 -3.92
CA GLU A 553 15.98 21.83 -5.24
C GLU A 553 15.98 22.97 -6.24
N VAL A 554 15.46 24.15 -5.85
CA VAL A 554 15.44 25.35 -6.70
C VAL A 554 16.85 25.89 -6.91
N LYS A 555 17.73 25.78 -5.89
CA LYS A 555 19.14 26.19 -5.99
C LYS A 555 19.93 25.28 -6.94
N GLU A 556 19.69 23.97 -6.93
CA GLU A 556 20.31 23.02 -7.86
C GLU A 556 19.84 23.21 -9.32
N LEU A 557 18.70 23.87 -9.55
CA LEU A 557 18.16 24.21 -10.88
C LEU A 557 18.78 25.46 -11.52
N GLY A 558 19.83 26.03 -10.91
CA GLY A 558 20.59 27.17 -11.41
C GLY A 558 20.94 27.05 -12.89
N ARG A 559 20.55 28.07 -13.68
CA ARG A 559 20.95 28.17 -15.09
C ARG A 559 22.46 28.07 -15.21
N ASP A 560 22.92 27.32 -16.21
CA ASP A 560 24.34 27.12 -16.50
C ASP A 560 25.18 26.43 -15.41
N SER A 561 24.54 25.80 -14.42
CA SER A 561 25.25 24.99 -13.42
C SER A 561 26.08 23.89 -14.10
N PRO A 562 27.39 23.77 -13.77
CA PRO A 562 28.27 22.77 -14.38
C PRO A 562 27.75 21.34 -14.12
N ARG A 563 27.18 21.08 -12.94
CA ARG A 563 26.58 19.77 -12.60
C ARG A 563 25.39 19.41 -13.50
N LEU A 564 24.57 20.39 -13.89
CA LEU A 564 23.46 20.20 -14.82
C LEU A 564 23.94 19.93 -16.24
N LYS A 565 24.98 20.65 -16.69
CA LYS A 565 25.61 20.43 -18.00
C LYS A 565 26.23 19.04 -18.10
N GLU A 566 26.98 18.63 -17.09
CA GLU A 566 27.55 17.28 -16.98
C GLU A 566 26.44 16.21 -17.00
N LEU A 567 25.39 16.39 -16.21
CA LEU A 567 24.25 15.47 -16.17
C LEU A 567 23.55 15.35 -17.53
N HIS A 568 23.36 16.48 -18.21
CA HIS A 568 22.74 16.48 -19.52
C HIS A 568 23.63 15.83 -20.58
N ALA A 569 24.93 16.08 -20.55
CA ALA A 569 25.90 15.44 -21.45
C ALA A 569 25.93 13.93 -21.24
N ALA A 570 25.99 13.47 -19.99
CA ALA A 570 25.95 12.04 -19.64
C ALA A 570 24.66 11.36 -20.14
N PHE A 571 23.50 11.99 -19.94
CA PHE A 571 22.23 11.47 -20.46
C PHE A 571 22.22 11.39 -21.99
N THR A 572 22.74 12.40 -22.68
CA THR A 572 22.78 12.43 -24.16
C THR A 572 23.67 11.31 -24.70
N ALA A 573 24.83 11.10 -24.08
CA ALA A 573 25.72 9.98 -24.40
C ALA A 573 25.03 8.62 -24.16
N LEU A 574 24.28 8.48 -23.06
CA LEU A 574 23.49 7.28 -22.78
C LEU A 574 22.44 7.02 -23.87
N VAL A 575 21.69 8.06 -24.27
CA VAL A 575 20.68 7.98 -25.34
C VAL A 575 21.31 7.49 -26.65
N GLN A 576 22.47 8.02 -27.04
CA GLN A 576 23.17 7.60 -28.25
C GLN A 576 23.66 6.15 -28.16
N ARG A 577 24.30 5.78 -27.05
CA ARG A 577 24.87 4.44 -26.86
C ARG A 577 23.82 3.35 -26.81
N ARG A 578 22.70 3.60 -26.12
CA ARG A 578 21.60 2.63 -25.94
C ARG A 578 20.46 2.80 -26.94
N ARG A 579 20.55 3.80 -27.84
CA ARG A 579 19.50 4.15 -28.80
C ARG A 579 18.14 4.37 -28.13
N LEU A 580 18.14 5.04 -26.98
CA LEU A 580 16.91 5.30 -26.21
C LEU A 580 15.98 6.21 -26.99
N ARG A 581 14.68 5.89 -26.99
CA ARG A 581 13.67 6.79 -27.53
C ARG A 581 13.44 7.94 -26.57
N VAL A 582 13.32 9.16 -27.11
CA VAL A 582 13.03 10.36 -26.32
C VAL A 582 11.92 11.15 -26.98
N LEU A 583 10.88 11.49 -26.20
CA LEU A 583 9.81 12.40 -26.58
C LEU A 583 9.76 13.53 -25.56
N SER A 584 9.71 14.78 -26.00
CA SER A 584 9.76 15.94 -25.13
C SER A 584 8.70 16.97 -25.51
N PHE A 585 8.05 17.53 -24.50
CA PHE A 585 7.05 18.58 -24.64
C PHE A 585 7.52 19.85 -23.92
N GLY A 586 7.37 21.00 -24.56
CA GLY A 586 7.72 22.31 -23.99
C GLY A 586 6.50 23.22 -23.84
N GLU A 587 6.50 24.03 -22.78
CA GLU A 587 5.50 25.08 -22.57
C GLU A 587 5.81 26.36 -23.37
N THR A 588 4.77 27.11 -23.74
CA THR A 588 4.90 28.44 -24.36
C THR A 588 4.20 29.55 -23.58
N ARG A 589 3.27 29.22 -22.67
CA ARG A 589 2.52 30.21 -21.88
C ARG A 589 3.12 30.40 -20.50
N ALA A 590 3.10 31.63 -20.01
CA ALA A 590 3.58 31.95 -18.67
C ALA A 590 2.69 31.31 -17.57
N THR A 591 3.34 30.81 -16.52
CA THR A 591 2.70 30.23 -15.34
C THR A 591 2.65 31.26 -14.20
N PRO A 592 1.54 31.39 -13.46
CA PRO A 592 1.52 32.17 -12.23
C PRO A 592 2.36 31.47 -11.15
N VAL A 593 3.43 32.11 -10.69
CA VAL A 593 4.37 31.51 -9.71
C VAL A 593 4.11 32.04 -8.29
N HIS A 594 3.87 33.35 -8.14
CA HIS A 594 3.50 33.96 -6.86
C HIS A 594 2.88 35.36 -7.07
N GLY A 595 1.74 35.64 -6.43
CA GLY A 595 1.03 36.93 -6.55
C GLY A 595 0.72 37.29 -8.01
N LEU A 596 1.15 38.49 -8.43
CA LEU A 596 0.99 39.00 -9.80
C LEU A 596 2.09 38.53 -10.77
N ILE A 597 3.08 37.77 -10.31
CA ILE A 597 4.23 37.36 -11.13
C ILE A 597 3.84 36.15 -12.00
N ARG A 598 3.81 36.38 -13.31
CA ARG A 598 3.67 35.35 -14.34
C ARG A 598 4.98 35.22 -15.09
N MET A 599 5.51 34.00 -15.20
CA MET A 599 6.74 33.76 -15.94
C MET A 599 6.70 32.43 -16.69
N LEU A 600 7.43 32.35 -17.80
CA LEU A 600 7.75 31.08 -18.43
C LEU A 600 8.77 30.35 -17.53
N VAL A 601 8.38 29.20 -16.99
CA VAL A 601 9.18 28.47 -16.00
C VAL A 601 10.38 27.82 -16.69
N VAL A 602 10.16 27.20 -17.84
CA VAL A 602 11.17 26.53 -18.66
C VAL A 602 11.06 27.01 -20.10
N PRO A 603 12.00 27.84 -20.58
CA PRO A 603 12.07 28.23 -21.97
C PRO A 603 12.29 27.05 -22.93
N LEU A 604 11.78 27.16 -24.17
CA LEU A 604 11.86 26.10 -25.18
C LEU A 604 13.29 25.57 -25.40
N HIS A 605 14.30 26.45 -25.44
CA HIS A 605 15.70 26.08 -25.61
C HIS A 605 16.30 25.25 -24.45
N SER A 606 15.64 25.24 -23.29
CA SER A 606 16.01 24.42 -22.13
C SER A 606 15.12 23.19 -22.00
N SER A 607 13.85 23.26 -22.45
CA SER A 607 12.96 22.10 -22.50
C SER A 607 13.29 21.11 -23.61
N ASP A 608 13.93 21.57 -24.69
CA ASP A 608 14.41 20.70 -25.76
C ASP A 608 15.76 20.07 -25.35
N PRO A 609 15.84 18.73 -25.19
CA PRO A 609 17.11 18.06 -24.88
C PRO A 609 18.07 18.00 -26.07
N GLY A 610 17.65 18.36 -27.29
CA GLY A 610 18.45 18.19 -28.51
C GLY A 610 18.59 16.75 -28.98
N VAL A 611 17.79 15.83 -28.44
CA VAL A 611 17.70 14.42 -28.84
C VAL A 611 16.26 13.94 -28.85
N GLY A 612 15.91 13.07 -29.79
CA GLY A 612 14.55 12.58 -29.96
C GLY A 612 13.59 13.62 -30.53
N GLN A 613 12.31 13.45 -30.28
CA GLN A 613 11.26 14.34 -30.80
C GLN A 613 10.93 15.43 -29.78
N PHE A 614 10.75 16.67 -30.25
CA PHE A 614 10.33 17.80 -29.42
C PHE A 614 9.05 18.44 -29.96
N VAL A 615 8.11 18.77 -29.07
CA VAL A 615 6.81 19.38 -29.40
C VAL A 615 6.56 20.56 -28.46
N ALA A 616 6.45 21.76 -29.01
CA ALA A 616 5.99 22.93 -28.26
C ALA A 616 4.46 22.94 -28.16
N LEU A 617 3.93 23.27 -26.97
CA LEU A 617 2.50 23.27 -26.70
C LEU A 617 2.05 24.62 -26.13
N ASP A 618 0.88 25.08 -26.59
CA ASP A 618 0.27 26.34 -26.15
C ASP A 618 -0.41 26.25 -24.78
N VAL A 619 0.40 25.90 -23.77
CA VAL A 619 -0.02 25.66 -22.39
C VAL A 619 1.03 26.20 -21.43
N ASN A 620 0.62 26.35 -20.17
CA ASN A 620 1.51 26.71 -19.07
C ASN A 620 2.17 25.45 -18.45
N HIS A 621 3.13 25.68 -17.55
CA HIS A 621 3.98 24.65 -16.94
C HIS A 621 3.20 23.60 -16.17
N LEU A 622 2.07 24.00 -15.61
CA LEU A 622 1.21 23.14 -14.82
C LEU A 622 0.33 22.25 -15.70
N ASN A 623 0.00 22.69 -16.92
CA ASN A 623 -0.91 21.99 -17.82
C ASN A 623 -0.18 21.21 -18.93
N VAL A 624 1.13 21.44 -19.12
CA VAL A 624 1.95 20.71 -20.12
C VAL A 624 1.98 19.18 -19.92
N CYS A 625 1.64 18.67 -18.73
CA CYS A 625 1.55 17.24 -18.44
C CYS A 625 0.10 16.76 -18.17
N LYS A 626 -0.89 17.63 -18.39
CA LYS A 626 -2.30 17.37 -18.11
C LYS A 626 -3.10 17.38 -19.41
N PRO A 627 -3.33 16.21 -20.03
CA PRO A 627 -4.12 16.15 -21.25
C PRO A 627 -5.57 16.60 -20.96
N PRO A 628 -6.18 17.43 -21.81
CA PRO A 628 -7.57 17.87 -21.64
C PRO A 628 -8.58 16.75 -21.92
N SER A 629 -8.25 15.81 -22.80
CA SER A 629 -9.08 14.65 -23.16
C SER A 629 -8.23 13.50 -23.69
N ARG A 630 -8.83 12.32 -23.85
CA ARG A 630 -8.18 11.15 -24.48
C ARG A 630 -7.79 11.42 -25.94
N ASP A 631 -8.51 12.26 -26.67
CA ASP A 631 -8.19 12.56 -28.07
C ASP A 631 -7.11 13.66 -28.23
N SER A 632 -6.67 14.26 -27.12
CA SER A 632 -5.67 15.33 -27.18
C SER A 632 -4.34 14.86 -27.77
N LEU A 633 -3.69 15.73 -28.54
CA LEU A 633 -2.35 15.49 -29.11
C LEU A 633 -1.35 15.02 -28.04
N LEU A 634 -1.42 15.62 -26.84
CA LEU A 634 -0.58 15.31 -25.70
C LEU A 634 -0.70 13.83 -25.29
N TYR A 635 -1.94 13.38 -25.10
CA TYR A 635 -2.21 12.01 -24.68
C TYR A 635 -1.88 11.02 -25.80
N GLN A 636 -2.37 11.26 -27.01
CA GLN A 636 -2.20 10.35 -28.14
C GLN A 636 -0.72 10.11 -28.48
N ARG A 637 0.10 11.17 -28.52
CA ARG A 637 1.54 11.02 -28.75
C ARG A 637 2.25 10.27 -27.63
N THR A 638 1.90 10.56 -26.38
CA THR A 638 2.49 9.88 -25.22
C THR A 638 2.12 8.40 -25.19
N MET A 639 0.85 8.07 -25.42
CA MET A 639 0.35 6.71 -25.45
C MET A 639 0.97 5.90 -26.60
N SER A 640 1.03 6.46 -27.82
CA SER A 640 1.70 5.83 -28.96
C SER A 640 3.17 5.58 -28.67
N PHE A 641 3.88 6.58 -28.12
CA PHE A 641 5.29 6.43 -27.76
C PHE A 641 5.51 5.31 -26.74
N ILE A 642 4.67 5.22 -25.70
CA ILE A 642 4.75 4.17 -24.68
C ILE A 642 4.51 2.80 -25.33
N ARG A 643 3.47 2.65 -26.16
CA ARG A 643 3.16 1.39 -26.86
C ARG A 643 4.34 0.91 -27.71
N ASP A 644 4.93 1.81 -28.49
CA ASP A 644 6.05 1.43 -29.34
C ASP A 644 7.27 0.97 -28.51
N CYS A 645 7.63 1.70 -27.45
CA CYS A 645 8.74 1.32 -26.57
C CYS A 645 8.50 -0.04 -25.91
N VAL A 646 7.26 -0.33 -25.51
CA VAL A 646 6.88 -1.61 -24.91
C VAL A 646 6.98 -2.75 -25.93
N ASN A 647 6.55 -2.51 -27.17
CA ASN A 647 6.63 -3.52 -28.24
C ASN A 647 8.07 -3.83 -28.64
N GLU A 648 8.93 -2.82 -28.73
CA GLU A 648 10.37 -2.97 -28.99
C GLU A 648 11.04 -3.81 -27.88
N GLY A 649 10.81 -3.47 -26.61
CA GLY A 649 11.41 -4.22 -25.50
C GLY A 649 10.93 -5.67 -25.39
N ARG A 650 9.70 -5.96 -25.81
CA ARG A 650 9.22 -7.35 -25.93
C ARG A 650 9.96 -8.13 -27.02
N ALA A 651 10.22 -7.50 -28.17
CA ALA A 651 10.95 -8.13 -29.27
C ALA A 651 12.40 -8.46 -28.89
N GLU A 652 13.07 -7.57 -28.15
CA GLU A 652 14.43 -7.79 -27.67
C GLU A 652 14.50 -8.90 -26.59
N GLY A 653 13.53 -8.94 -25.67
CA GLY A 653 13.46 -9.98 -24.63
C GLY A 653 13.14 -11.39 -25.16
N GLY A 654 12.32 -11.50 -26.21
CA GLY A 654 11.95 -12.79 -26.81
C GLY A 654 13.10 -13.51 -27.51
N ASN A 655 14.07 -12.78 -28.06
CA ASN A 655 15.19 -13.37 -28.80
C ASN A 655 16.26 -14.00 -27.90
N ASN A 656 16.34 -13.63 -26.62
CA ASN A 656 17.32 -14.17 -25.67
C ASN A 656 16.83 -15.43 -24.93
N GLY A 657 15.56 -15.84 -25.08
CA GLY A 657 14.96 -16.99 -24.38
C GLY A 657 14.91 -18.31 -25.18
N GLY A 658 15.27 -18.32 -26.46
CA GLY A 658 15.07 -19.47 -27.37
C GLY A 658 16.31 -20.29 -27.74
N GLY A 659 17.52 -19.90 -27.31
CA GLY A 659 18.78 -20.50 -27.75
C GLY A 659 19.41 -21.45 -26.73
N GLY A 660 18.78 -22.57 -26.41
CA GLY A 660 19.30 -23.49 -25.39
C GLY A 660 18.73 -24.90 -25.45
N GLY A 661 18.59 -25.47 -26.66
CA GLY A 661 18.11 -26.84 -26.82
C GLY A 661 18.18 -27.28 -28.27
N GLY A 662 19.35 -27.69 -28.73
CA GLY A 662 19.49 -28.21 -30.09
C GLY A 662 20.89 -28.69 -30.42
N SER A 663 21.05 -30.01 -30.40
CA SER A 663 22.02 -30.81 -31.17
C SER A 663 23.47 -30.85 -30.68
N LEU A 664 23.85 -31.98 -30.08
CA LEU A 664 25.04 -32.72 -30.50
C LEU A 664 24.66 -34.20 -30.57
N THR A 665 24.76 -34.72 -31.79
CA THR A 665 24.80 -36.14 -32.19
C THR A 665 25.88 -36.92 -31.47
#